data_AF-A0A971QDN3-F1
#
_entry.id   AF-A0A971QDN3-F1
#
_cell.length_a   1.000
_cell.length_b   1.000
_cell.length_c   1.000
_cell.angle_alpha   90.00
_cell.angle_beta   90.00
_cell.angle_gamma   90.00
#
_symmetry.space_group_name_H-M   'P 1'
#
loop_
_entity.id
_entity.type
_entity.pdbx_description
1 polymer ?
#
loop_
_entity_poly.entity_id
_entity_poly.type
_entity_poly.pdbx_seq_one_letter_code
_entity_poly.pdbx_strand_id
1 'polypeptide(L)'
;MGTPGHARRAAATLRVPLPPRMGSQAIMPTFFARRYMRDQPSFRERLIGLAVLGLLSLIVAAFLLTSGLLGDALSRSAPARGAKAVLGISDRPLFAVDPANLQPPPPSHEVQAGATLLPDPLEEARRTDLGVAMVDAGAVAADDLMVAAVSFGAQWLYRATYQLPEGDLPLAASIVDAGQPEHAFGLWRSRRPAAIRPISVGRAGWIDEAAGRLAFWAGRHYTELSIVSPTSSPMLETAARALVRSQLVYGGPFWAESVLPHEGRVADSLRFVRRAAWGLAPLADCWIADYAGEVTLGVMRPTPARRDAILRELREQLAAAGDESTGMTDEGGYENGAERSPGSVQEAADDTEPGDSVVGRLDGRVAVASAAGPYLFIALGGDVARLNDLAATLCERWSMRDASIAAGMAEVAPAASVGGQARFPALERDDLIPPTQIERYTDNLYEKIDGREAQFRSFDFVELRCGQYVNSRARQVFDVYIYDMAGPANAMGIYMTERSGELEEIPLGRGGYTSGTSVFFWKGRYYVYVLGPAEGDDQATQTSLAIASAIADTIRDEDETMWAEALLPAEDRVPNSLSYRASGGLGFGFIEQMFLANYETGGLGYQMYLVRTGSADEARELFRQYAEATARYDKILAEQETPGGRTVVSDSLGVIGVAFHRGVYFGGVAECDDRELAEAKAAVLRDRLPAE
;
A
#
# COMPACT_ATOMS: atom_id res chain seq x y z
N MET A 1 -51.97 -9.88 70.10
CA MET A 1 -52.90 -8.72 70.18
C MET A 1 -52.91 -8.02 68.82
N GLY A 2 -54.05 -7.47 68.38
CA GLY A 2 -54.09 -6.34 67.43
C GLY A 2 -53.88 -6.61 65.93
N THR A 3 -54.89 -7.16 65.26
CA THR A 3 -55.21 -7.00 63.80
C THR A 3 -55.92 -5.65 63.52
N PRO A 4 -56.33 -5.25 62.28
CA PRO A 4 -55.99 -5.68 60.89
C PRO A 4 -55.86 -4.52 59.84
N GLY A 5 -55.66 -4.87 58.54
CA GLY A 5 -56.18 -4.11 57.38
C GLY A 5 -55.37 -4.33 56.09
N HIS A 6 -55.91 -4.55 54.89
CA HIS A 6 -57.30 -4.77 54.46
C HIS A 6 -57.34 -5.58 53.13
N ALA A 7 -58.29 -6.51 52.98
CA ALA A 7 -58.66 -7.10 51.68
C ALA A 7 -60.17 -7.39 51.67
N ARG A 8 -60.85 -7.29 50.52
CA ARG A 8 -62.25 -7.72 50.35
C ARG A 8 -62.55 -8.31 48.97
N ARG A 9 -62.98 -9.57 48.96
CA ARG A 9 -63.75 -10.26 47.90
C ARG A 9 -65.21 -10.42 48.36
N ALA A 10 -66.17 -10.35 47.44
CA ALA A 10 -67.58 -10.77 47.53
C ALA A 10 -68.23 -10.54 46.14
N ALA A 11 -69.37 -11.09 45.70
CA ALA A 11 -70.14 -12.34 45.91
C ALA A 11 -71.28 -12.32 44.82
N ALA A 12 -72.12 -13.32 44.50
CA ALA A 12 -72.37 -14.69 44.97
C ALA A 12 -72.91 -15.55 43.78
N THR A 13 -73.58 -16.69 44.03
CA THR A 13 -74.23 -17.56 43.03
C THR A 13 -75.72 -17.80 43.36
N LEU A 14 -76.59 -18.04 42.37
CA LEU A 14 -77.94 -18.63 42.57
C LEU A 14 -78.43 -19.42 41.31
N ARG A 15 -79.52 -20.19 41.44
CA ARG A 15 -79.74 -21.52 40.81
C ARG A 15 -81.10 -21.68 40.03
N VAL A 16 -81.07 -22.43 38.90
CA VAL A 16 -82.06 -23.51 38.47
C VAL A 16 -83.51 -23.06 38.08
N PRO A 17 -84.41 -23.78 37.33
CA PRO A 17 -84.40 -25.10 36.62
C PRO A 17 -84.83 -25.12 35.10
N LEU A 18 -84.90 -26.33 34.52
CA LEU A 18 -85.39 -26.76 33.17
C LEU A 18 -86.93 -26.67 32.94
N PRO A 19 -87.38 -26.74 31.66
CA PRO A 19 -88.24 -27.87 31.24
C PRO A 19 -87.93 -28.44 29.83
N PRO A 20 -88.47 -29.62 29.45
CA PRO A 20 -88.21 -30.29 28.16
C PRO A 20 -89.37 -30.16 27.14
N ARG A 21 -89.10 -30.38 25.84
CA ARG A 21 -90.00 -31.14 24.92
C ARG A 21 -89.38 -31.46 23.55
N MET A 22 -89.57 -32.70 23.11
CA MET A 22 -89.52 -33.07 21.69
C MET A 22 -90.80 -32.61 20.98
N GLY A 23 -90.69 -32.20 19.72
CA GLY A 23 -91.82 -31.83 18.86
C GLY A 23 -91.40 -31.84 17.39
N SER A 24 -91.88 -32.85 16.65
CA SER A 24 -91.59 -33.08 15.23
C SER A 24 -91.98 -31.91 14.32
N GLN A 25 -91.18 -31.59 13.29
CA GLN A 25 -91.63 -31.61 11.89
C GLN A 25 -90.52 -31.30 10.85
N ALA A 26 -90.73 -31.83 9.63
CA ALA A 26 -90.17 -31.43 8.34
C ALA A 26 -88.64 -31.49 8.10
N ILE A 27 -88.21 -32.58 7.48
CA ILE A 27 -86.94 -32.63 6.72
C ILE A 27 -87.06 -31.71 5.51
N MET A 28 -86.30 -30.60 5.46
CA MET A 28 -86.11 -29.83 4.23
C MET A 28 -84.92 -30.39 3.43
N PRO A 29 -85.09 -30.68 2.12
CA PRO A 29 -84.03 -31.30 1.31
C PRO A 29 -82.89 -30.32 0.99
N THR A 30 -81.66 -30.79 1.16
CA THR A 30 -80.41 -30.07 0.84
C THR A 30 -80.29 -29.72 -0.65
N PHE A 31 -79.57 -28.64 -0.95
CA PHE A 31 -79.48 -27.98 -2.26
C PHE A 31 -79.18 -28.90 -3.46
N PHE A 32 -78.45 -30.00 -3.23
CA PHE A 32 -78.05 -30.97 -4.25
C PHE A 32 -79.13 -32.01 -4.64
N ALA A 33 -80.26 -32.08 -3.93
CA ALA A 33 -81.36 -32.99 -4.26
C ALA A 33 -82.29 -32.46 -5.37
N ARG A 34 -82.03 -31.27 -5.93
CA ARG A 34 -82.78 -30.75 -7.08
C ARG A 34 -82.28 -31.38 -8.36
N ARG A 35 -83.15 -32.16 -8.99
CA ARG A 35 -82.96 -32.76 -10.31
C ARG A 35 -82.88 -31.66 -11.37
N TYR A 36 -81.69 -31.11 -11.62
CA TYR A 36 -81.43 -30.21 -12.75
C TYR A 36 -81.45 -30.99 -14.07
N MET A 37 -82.60 -31.57 -14.40
CA MET A 37 -82.95 -31.93 -15.77
C MET A 37 -83.17 -30.62 -16.52
N ARG A 38 -82.09 -30.15 -17.16
CA ARG A 38 -82.21 -29.20 -18.24
C ARG A 38 -81.92 -29.96 -19.52
N ASP A 39 -82.91 -30.00 -20.40
CA ASP A 39 -82.75 -30.52 -21.75
C ASP A 39 -81.63 -29.78 -22.48
N GLN A 40 -81.18 -30.40 -23.58
CA GLN A 40 -80.09 -29.94 -24.43
C GLN A 40 -79.85 -28.41 -24.40
N PRO A 41 -78.64 -27.92 -24.09
CA PRO A 41 -78.39 -26.51 -23.84
C PRO A 41 -78.87 -25.66 -25.01
N SER A 42 -79.55 -24.56 -24.69
CA SER A 42 -80.23 -23.72 -25.68
C SER A 42 -79.22 -23.15 -26.69
N PHE A 43 -79.68 -22.82 -27.91
CA PHE A 43 -78.81 -22.29 -28.96
C PHE A 43 -77.97 -21.10 -28.48
N ARG A 44 -78.55 -20.21 -27.67
CA ARG A 44 -77.85 -19.06 -27.07
C ARG A 44 -76.78 -19.46 -26.06
N GLU A 45 -77.02 -20.48 -25.25
CA GLU A 45 -76.04 -20.98 -24.27
C GLU A 45 -74.89 -21.74 -24.94
N ARG A 46 -75.15 -22.46 -26.03
CA ARG A 46 -74.09 -23.03 -26.88
C ARG A 46 -73.26 -21.93 -27.54
N LEU A 47 -73.90 -20.85 -28.00
CA LEU A 47 -73.22 -19.71 -28.61
C LEU A 47 -72.31 -18.98 -27.58
N ILE A 48 -72.82 -18.74 -26.37
CA ILE A 48 -72.05 -18.15 -25.26
C ILE A 48 -70.91 -19.10 -24.84
N GLY A 49 -71.19 -20.39 -24.71
CA GLY A 49 -70.17 -21.40 -24.40
C GLY A 49 -69.04 -21.42 -25.43
N LEU A 50 -69.36 -21.39 -26.73
CA LEU A 50 -68.39 -21.28 -27.82
C LEU A 50 -67.60 -19.97 -27.77
N ALA A 51 -68.26 -18.83 -27.49
CA ALA A 51 -67.57 -17.55 -27.35
C ALA A 51 -66.58 -17.53 -26.18
N VAL A 52 -66.96 -18.08 -25.03
CA VAL A 52 -66.08 -18.21 -23.85
C VAL A 52 -64.92 -19.16 -24.13
N LEU A 53 -65.17 -20.32 -24.77
CA LEU A 53 -64.11 -21.26 -25.13
C LEU A 53 -63.14 -20.67 -26.16
N GLY A 54 -63.66 -19.89 -27.13
CA GLY A 54 -62.85 -19.16 -28.11
C GLY A 54 -61.95 -18.10 -27.46
N LEU A 55 -62.50 -17.29 -26.54
CA LEU A 55 -61.74 -16.30 -25.78
C LEU A 55 -60.65 -16.96 -24.92
N LEU A 56 -60.97 -18.05 -24.22
CA LEU A 56 -60.03 -18.75 -23.36
C LEU A 56 -58.90 -19.42 -24.18
N SER A 57 -59.24 -19.97 -25.36
CA SER A 57 -58.25 -20.47 -26.32
C SER A 57 -57.33 -19.36 -26.85
N LEU A 58 -57.87 -18.16 -27.11
CA LEU A 58 -57.10 -17.00 -27.57
C LEU A 58 -56.13 -16.48 -26.50
N ILE A 59 -56.55 -16.46 -25.23
CA ILE A 59 -55.69 -16.12 -24.08
C ILE A 59 -54.54 -17.13 -23.94
N VAL A 60 -54.83 -18.43 -24.02
CA VAL A 60 -53.80 -19.48 -23.96
C VAL A 60 -52.83 -19.37 -25.14
N ALA A 61 -53.33 -19.12 -26.36
CA ALA A 61 -52.48 -18.90 -27.53
C ALA A 61 -51.56 -17.68 -27.38
N ALA A 62 -52.09 -16.56 -26.87
CA ALA A 62 -51.30 -15.36 -26.59
C ALA A 62 -50.22 -15.61 -25.52
N PHE A 63 -50.54 -16.36 -24.46
CA PHE A 63 -49.58 -16.72 -23.42
C PHE A 63 -48.48 -17.65 -23.95
N LEU A 64 -48.80 -18.64 -24.79
CA LEU A 64 -47.82 -19.52 -25.43
C LEU A 64 -46.92 -18.77 -26.44
N LEU A 65 -47.42 -17.69 -27.05
CA LEU A 65 -46.64 -16.83 -27.95
C LEU A 65 -45.70 -15.85 -27.23
N THR A 66 -45.93 -15.58 -25.95
CA THR A 66 -45.18 -14.57 -25.16
C THR A 66 -44.29 -15.15 -24.06
N SER A 67 -44.66 -16.28 -23.45
CA SER A 67 -43.99 -16.84 -22.25
C SER A 67 -42.68 -17.61 -22.51
N GLY A 68 -42.12 -17.57 -23.73
CA GLY A 68 -40.81 -18.15 -24.08
C GLY A 68 -40.73 -19.69 -24.13
N LEU A 69 -41.59 -20.40 -23.39
CA LEU A 69 -41.57 -21.86 -23.19
C LEU A 69 -41.66 -22.74 -24.46
N LEU A 70 -42.07 -22.16 -25.60
CA LEU A 70 -42.09 -22.81 -26.92
C LEU A 70 -41.52 -21.90 -28.04
N GLY A 71 -40.79 -20.84 -27.68
CA GLY A 71 -40.37 -19.78 -28.60
C GLY A 71 -39.62 -20.27 -29.84
N ASP A 72 -38.67 -21.18 -29.65
CA ASP A 72 -37.80 -21.74 -30.69
C ASP A 72 -38.49 -22.76 -31.62
N ALA A 73 -39.61 -23.34 -31.19
CA ALA A 73 -40.40 -24.26 -32.01
C ALA A 73 -41.40 -23.49 -32.89
N LEU A 74 -42.05 -22.46 -32.33
CA LEU A 74 -43.07 -21.67 -33.00
C LEU A 74 -42.49 -20.66 -34.01
N SER A 75 -41.33 -20.06 -33.72
CA SER A 75 -40.65 -19.06 -34.57
C SER A 75 -40.34 -19.55 -36.00
N ARG A 76 -40.13 -20.87 -36.15
CA ARG A 76 -39.81 -21.51 -37.44
C ARG A 76 -41.02 -21.60 -38.38
N SER A 77 -42.24 -21.55 -37.85
CA SER A 77 -43.47 -21.65 -38.65
C SER A 77 -43.85 -20.31 -39.30
N ALA A 78 -44.13 -20.32 -40.60
CA ALA A 78 -44.58 -19.13 -41.33
C ALA A 78 -45.88 -18.50 -40.78
N PRO A 79 -46.95 -19.24 -40.41
CA PRO A 79 -48.17 -18.62 -39.91
C PRO A 79 -48.00 -17.93 -38.54
N ALA A 80 -47.13 -18.42 -37.66
CA ALA A 80 -46.90 -17.79 -36.35
C ALA A 80 -46.21 -16.42 -36.48
N ARG A 81 -45.28 -16.26 -37.43
CA ARG A 81 -44.65 -14.95 -37.74
C ARG A 81 -45.67 -13.94 -38.27
N GLY A 82 -46.62 -14.37 -39.10
CA GLY A 82 -47.72 -13.52 -39.56
C GLY A 82 -48.60 -13.03 -38.41
N ALA A 83 -48.94 -13.92 -37.45
CA ALA A 83 -49.73 -13.56 -36.28
C ALA A 83 -49.02 -12.57 -35.34
N LYS A 84 -47.72 -12.74 -35.08
CA LYS A 84 -46.92 -11.80 -34.28
C LYS A 84 -46.90 -10.38 -34.87
N ALA A 85 -46.72 -10.26 -36.20
CA ALA A 85 -46.66 -8.98 -36.89
C ALA A 85 -47.99 -8.20 -36.80
N VAL A 86 -49.14 -8.89 -36.90
CA VAL A 86 -50.48 -8.28 -36.75
C VAL A 86 -50.73 -7.80 -35.31
N LEU A 87 -50.12 -8.44 -34.31
CA LEU A 87 -50.23 -8.07 -32.89
C LEU A 87 -49.17 -7.04 -32.43
N GLY A 88 -48.30 -6.56 -33.33
CA GLY A 88 -47.28 -5.55 -33.01
C GLY A 88 -46.11 -6.06 -32.13
N ILE A 89 -45.95 -7.38 -31.99
CA ILE A 89 -44.88 -7.98 -31.18
C ILE A 89 -43.60 -8.03 -32.01
N SER A 90 -42.63 -7.18 -31.68
CA SER A 90 -41.32 -7.12 -32.33
C SER A 90 -40.43 -8.30 -31.96
N ASP A 91 -39.77 -8.91 -32.94
CA ASP A 91 -38.73 -9.93 -32.73
C ASP A 91 -37.33 -9.32 -32.44
N ARG A 92 -37.19 -7.99 -32.39
CA ARG A 92 -35.96 -7.34 -31.91
C ARG A 92 -35.87 -7.46 -30.37
N PRO A 93 -34.71 -7.81 -29.78
CA PRO A 93 -34.56 -7.78 -28.33
C PRO A 93 -34.83 -6.36 -27.81
N LEU A 94 -35.55 -6.24 -26.69
CA LEU A 94 -35.87 -4.93 -26.08
C LEU A 94 -34.62 -4.11 -25.75
N PHE A 95 -33.46 -4.76 -25.62
CA PHE A 95 -32.17 -4.17 -25.29
C PHE A 95 -31.14 -4.48 -26.39
N ALA A 96 -31.40 -4.01 -27.61
CA ALA A 96 -30.36 -3.92 -28.64
C ALA A 96 -29.53 -2.66 -28.38
N VAL A 97 -28.33 -2.82 -27.81
CA VAL A 97 -27.40 -1.69 -27.61
C VAL A 97 -26.82 -1.30 -28.97
N ASP A 98 -27.01 -0.04 -29.36
CA ASP A 98 -26.39 0.54 -30.54
C ASP A 98 -24.87 0.66 -30.29
N PRO A 99 -23.99 0.12 -31.16
CA PRO A 99 -22.55 0.26 -31.01
C PRO A 99 -22.06 1.70 -30.92
N ALA A 100 -22.78 2.67 -31.49
CA ALA A 100 -22.44 4.09 -31.38
C ALA A 100 -22.72 4.69 -29.98
N ASN A 101 -23.53 4.01 -29.16
CA ASN A 101 -23.84 4.38 -27.78
C ASN A 101 -23.04 3.58 -26.74
N LEU A 102 -22.18 2.64 -27.17
CA LEU A 102 -21.18 2.06 -26.30
C LEU A 102 -20.10 3.11 -26.05
N GLN A 103 -19.95 3.52 -24.79
CA GLN A 103 -18.74 4.25 -24.40
C GLN A 103 -17.53 3.35 -24.70
N PRO A 104 -16.46 3.89 -25.32
CA PRO A 104 -15.23 3.12 -25.46
C PRO A 104 -14.75 2.72 -24.05
N PRO A 105 -14.18 1.51 -23.89
CA PRO A 105 -13.61 1.12 -22.60
C PRO A 105 -12.59 2.18 -22.15
N PRO A 106 -12.49 2.46 -20.85
CA PRO A 106 -11.49 3.39 -20.36
C PRO A 106 -10.09 2.92 -20.79
N PRO A 107 -9.16 3.86 -21.06
CA PRO A 107 -7.78 3.50 -21.39
C PRO A 107 -7.18 2.64 -20.27
N SER A 108 -6.23 1.75 -20.62
CA SER A 108 -5.61 0.87 -19.61
C SER A 108 -4.90 1.67 -18.51
N HIS A 109 -4.71 1.05 -17.35
CA HIS A 109 -4.08 1.69 -16.19
C HIS A 109 -2.73 2.34 -16.55
N GLU A 110 -1.93 1.71 -17.40
CA GLU A 110 -0.62 2.20 -17.82
C GLU A 110 -0.73 3.42 -18.74
N VAL A 111 -1.78 3.49 -19.58
CA VAL A 111 -2.09 4.67 -20.39
C VAL A 111 -2.57 5.83 -19.51
N GLN A 112 -3.33 5.55 -18.44
CA GLN A 112 -3.73 6.56 -17.45
C GLN A 112 -2.54 7.08 -16.61
N ALA A 113 -1.69 6.17 -16.14
CA ALA A 113 -0.46 6.49 -15.41
C ALA A 113 0.49 7.32 -16.28
N GLY A 114 0.74 6.87 -17.52
CA GLY A 114 1.49 7.63 -18.51
C GLY A 114 0.90 9.01 -18.78
N ALA A 115 -0.43 9.13 -18.85
CA ALA A 115 -1.09 10.41 -19.07
C ALA A 115 -0.96 11.39 -17.89
N THR A 116 -0.83 10.87 -16.66
CA THR A 116 -0.63 11.64 -15.42
C THR A 116 0.84 12.07 -15.26
N LEU A 117 1.77 11.15 -15.55
CA LEU A 117 3.21 11.37 -15.49
C LEU A 117 3.71 12.32 -16.61
N LEU A 118 3.05 12.30 -17.77
CA LEU A 118 3.34 13.15 -18.94
C LEU A 118 2.10 14.02 -19.26
N PRO A 119 1.76 15.04 -18.44
CA PRO A 119 0.53 15.81 -18.56
C PRO A 119 0.39 16.56 -19.90
N ASP A 120 -0.84 16.93 -20.26
CA ASP A 120 -1.16 17.80 -21.39
C ASP A 120 -2.09 18.95 -20.94
N PRO A 121 -1.69 20.22 -21.07
CA PRO A 121 -0.41 20.70 -21.59
C PRO A 121 0.75 20.50 -20.60
N LEU A 122 1.98 20.51 -21.12
CA LEU A 122 3.21 20.63 -20.35
C LEU A 122 3.70 22.08 -20.43
N GLU A 123 3.32 22.88 -19.44
CA GLU A 123 3.42 24.35 -19.48
C GLU A 123 2.71 24.90 -20.73
N GLU A 124 3.44 25.47 -21.69
CA GLU A 124 2.86 25.98 -22.96
C GLU A 124 2.87 24.92 -24.09
N ALA A 125 3.54 23.79 -23.89
CA ALA A 125 3.68 22.75 -24.91
C ALA A 125 2.48 21.79 -24.90
N ARG A 126 1.93 21.46 -26.08
CA ARG A 126 0.80 20.51 -26.20
C ARG A 126 1.28 19.13 -26.59
N ARG A 127 0.78 18.10 -25.92
CA ARG A 127 1.13 16.71 -26.19
C ARG A 127 0.51 16.26 -27.52
N THR A 128 1.33 15.76 -28.43
CA THR A 128 0.89 15.25 -29.74
C THR A 128 0.71 13.73 -29.76
N ASP A 129 1.48 13.00 -28.95
CA ASP A 129 1.34 11.55 -28.76
C ASP A 129 1.57 11.12 -27.30
N LEU A 130 1.12 9.91 -26.97
CA LEU A 130 1.44 9.21 -25.73
C LEU A 130 1.64 7.73 -26.06
N GLY A 131 2.88 7.26 -25.99
CA GLY A 131 3.25 5.86 -26.11
C GLY A 131 3.49 5.24 -24.74
N VAL A 132 3.06 3.99 -24.55
CA VAL A 132 3.32 3.21 -23.35
C VAL A 132 3.83 1.84 -23.77
N ALA A 133 4.97 1.42 -23.23
CA ALA A 133 5.62 0.16 -23.53
C ALA A 133 6.02 -0.57 -22.25
N MET A 134 5.75 -1.88 -22.21
CA MET A 134 6.35 -2.78 -21.22
C MET A 134 7.85 -2.91 -21.52
N VAL A 135 8.67 -2.87 -20.47
CA VAL A 135 10.12 -3.03 -20.59
C VAL A 135 10.46 -4.51 -20.73
N ASP A 136 10.72 -4.95 -21.97
CA ASP A 136 11.03 -6.34 -22.31
C ASP A 136 12.40 -6.47 -22.99
N ALA A 137 13.15 -7.51 -22.62
CA ALA A 137 14.41 -7.90 -23.23
C ALA A 137 14.26 -8.40 -24.68
N GLY A 138 13.05 -8.81 -25.10
CA GLY A 138 12.76 -9.25 -26.47
C GLY A 138 12.67 -8.13 -27.52
N ALA A 139 12.41 -6.88 -27.12
CA ALA A 139 12.10 -5.76 -28.03
C ALA A 139 13.31 -4.88 -28.42
N VAL A 140 14.54 -5.32 -28.12
CA VAL A 140 15.68 -4.44 -27.78
C VAL A 140 16.51 -3.91 -28.97
N ALA A 141 16.07 -4.08 -30.22
CA ALA A 141 16.95 -3.92 -31.39
C ALA A 141 17.41 -2.48 -31.76
N ALA A 142 16.89 -1.41 -31.14
CA ALA A 142 17.17 -0.03 -31.59
C ALA A 142 17.09 1.10 -30.53
N ASP A 143 17.02 0.79 -29.22
CA ASP A 143 16.67 1.79 -28.20
C ASP A 143 17.55 1.71 -26.93
N ASP A 144 18.55 2.58 -26.85
CA ASP A 144 19.50 2.65 -25.73
C ASP A 144 18.82 2.88 -24.36
N LEU A 145 17.69 3.59 -24.33
CA LEU A 145 16.96 3.80 -23.08
C LEU A 145 16.26 2.52 -22.65
N MET A 146 15.71 1.75 -23.59
CA MET A 146 15.13 0.44 -23.32
C MET A 146 16.19 -0.56 -22.83
N VAL A 147 17.37 -0.61 -23.46
CA VAL A 147 18.51 -1.42 -23.01
C VAL A 147 18.86 -1.11 -21.55
N ALA A 148 19.00 0.17 -21.22
CA ALA A 148 19.32 0.60 -19.86
C ALA A 148 18.18 0.26 -18.87
N ALA A 149 16.92 0.50 -19.24
CA ALA A 149 15.74 0.17 -18.44
C ALA A 149 15.66 -1.35 -18.13
N VAL A 150 15.91 -2.22 -19.11
CA VAL A 150 16.00 -3.68 -18.92
C VAL A 150 17.14 -4.06 -17.96
N SER A 151 18.30 -3.39 -18.04
CA SER A 151 19.44 -3.67 -17.16
C SER A 151 19.15 -3.34 -15.68
N PHE A 152 18.33 -2.31 -15.44
CA PHE A 152 17.81 -1.94 -14.12
C PHE A 152 16.45 -2.55 -13.81
N GLY A 153 15.98 -3.51 -14.64
CA GLY A 153 14.73 -4.25 -14.48
C GLY A 153 13.52 -3.37 -14.17
N ALA A 154 13.40 -2.27 -14.91
CA ALA A 154 12.22 -1.43 -14.95
C ALA A 154 11.01 -2.21 -15.49
N GLN A 155 9.80 -1.69 -15.24
CA GLN A 155 8.55 -2.34 -15.64
C GLN A 155 7.93 -1.65 -16.86
N TRP A 156 7.88 -0.32 -16.85
CA TRP A 156 7.19 0.48 -17.85
C TRP A 156 8.04 1.64 -18.36
N LEU A 157 7.87 1.94 -19.64
CA LEU A 157 8.40 3.12 -20.32
C LEU A 157 7.24 3.91 -20.92
N TYR A 158 7.05 5.13 -20.43
CA TYR A 158 6.10 6.11 -20.93
C TYR A 158 6.83 7.09 -21.83
N ARG A 159 6.25 7.45 -22.98
CA ARG A 159 6.81 8.42 -23.92
C ARG A 159 5.75 9.39 -24.40
N ALA A 160 6.12 10.66 -24.53
CA ALA A 160 5.27 11.69 -25.10
C ALA A 160 6.08 12.71 -25.89
N THR A 161 5.55 13.07 -27.04
CA THR A 161 6.03 14.15 -27.91
C THR A 161 5.18 15.38 -27.66
N TYR A 162 5.81 16.54 -27.60
CA TYR A 162 5.18 17.83 -27.31
C TYR A 162 5.50 18.85 -28.40
N GLN A 163 4.47 19.47 -28.95
CA GLN A 163 4.59 20.60 -29.86
C GLN A 163 4.66 21.92 -29.07
N LEU A 164 5.65 22.74 -29.40
CA LEU A 164 5.89 24.04 -28.76
C LEU A 164 5.19 25.18 -29.52
N PRO A 165 4.79 26.28 -28.86
CA PRO A 165 4.13 27.41 -29.52
C PRO A 165 5.04 28.18 -30.49
N GLU A 166 6.32 28.35 -30.15
CA GLU A 166 7.29 29.21 -30.87
C GLU A 166 8.41 28.42 -31.58
N GLY A 167 8.25 27.11 -31.80
CA GLY A 167 9.31 26.27 -32.38
C GLY A 167 8.81 25.15 -33.30
N ASP A 168 9.50 24.97 -34.44
CA ASP A 168 9.26 23.91 -35.42
C ASP A 168 9.65 22.50 -34.92
N LEU A 169 10.39 22.40 -33.81
CA LEU A 169 10.98 21.15 -33.33
C LEU A 169 10.25 20.62 -32.10
N PRO A 170 9.84 19.34 -32.07
CA PRO A 170 9.14 18.77 -30.93
C PRO A 170 10.09 18.50 -29.75
N LEU A 171 9.54 18.63 -28.54
CA LEU A 171 10.15 18.16 -27.29
C LEU A 171 9.71 16.72 -27.04
N ALA A 172 10.65 15.79 -26.91
CA ALA A 172 10.35 14.41 -26.52
C ALA A 172 10.64 14.21 -25.02
N ALA A 173 9.71 13.55 -24.32
CA ALA A 173 9.82 13.18 -22.92
C ALA A 173 9.67 11.66 -22.78
N SER A 174 10.55 11.03 -22.00
CA SER A 174 10.51 9.62 -21.64
C SER A 174 10.57 9.47 -20.12
N ILE A 175 9.68 8.66 -19.54
CA ILE A 175 9.69 8.31 -18.12
C ILE A 175 9.78 6.79 -18.00
N VAL A 176 10.80 6.31 -17.29
CA VAL A 176 10.99 4.90 -16.95
C VAL A 176 10.58 4.68 -15.50
N ASP A 177 9.63 3.78 -15.28
CA ASP A 177 9.33 3.26 -13.94
C ASP A 177 10.28 2.10 -13.59
N ALA A 178 11.26 2.40 -12.73
CA ALA A 178 12.29 1.48 -12.29
C ALA A 178 11.86 0.62 -11.07
N GLY A 179 10.65 0.84 -10.54
CA GLY A 179 10.08 0.11 -9.39
C GLY A 179 10.66 0.46 -8.01
N GLN A 180 11.92 0.88 -7.94
CA GLN A 180 12.65 1.25 -6.71
C GLN A 180 13.57 2.47 -6.94
N PRO A 181 13.80 3.32 -5.93
CA PRO A 181 14.64 4.51 -6.06
C PRO A 181 16.12 4.18 -6.32
N GLU A 182 16.62 3.05 -5.84
CA GLU A 182 17.96 2.54 -6.13
C GLU A 182 18.15 2.26 -7.62
N HIS A 183 17.13 1.67 -8.26
CA HIS A 183 17.13 1.39 -9.70
C HIS A 183 17.02 2.68 -10.51
N ALA A 184 16.18 3.63 -10.10
CA ALA A 184 16.04 4.93 -10.77
C ALA A 184 17.34 5.75 -10.67
N PHE A 185 17.99 5.77 -9.50
CA PHE A 185 19.31 6.37 -9.30
C PHE A 185 20.40 5.67 -10.14
N GLY A 186 20.42 4.34 -10.16
CA GLY A 186 21.36 3.56 -10.96
C GLY A 186 21.21 3.81 -12.47
N LEU A 187 19.97 3.82 -12.97
CA LEU A 187 19.63 4.15 -14.35
C LEU A 187 20.06 5.59 -14.68
N TRP A 188 19.71 6.56 -13.83
CA TRP A 188 20.11 7.96 -13.97
C TRP A 188 21.63 8.14 -14.02
N ARG A 189 22.37 7.38 -13.20
CA ARG A 189 23.84 7.36 -13.21
C ARG A 189 24.40 6.72 -14.47
N SER A 190 23.88 5.58 -14.92
CA SER A 190 24.35 4.89 -16.11
C SER A 190 24.12 5.68 -17.41
N ARG A 191 23.09 6.53 -17.43
CA ARG A 191 22.76 7.42 -18.56
C ARG A 191 23.55 8.73 -18.58
N ARG A 192 24.23 9.10 -17.48
CA ARG A 192 24.94 10.39 -17.34
C ARG A 192 26.11 10.51 -18.33
N PRO A 193 26.12 11.51 -19.23
CA PRO A 193 27.26 11.79 -20.11
C PRO A 193 28.50 12.31 -19.34
N ALA A 194 29.67 12.25 -19.99
CA ALA A 194 30.92 12.71 -19.40
C ALA A 194 30.96 14.24 -19.18
N ALA A 195 30.39 15.02 -20.10
CA ALA A 195 30.25 16.47 -19.99
C ALA A 195 28.79 16.82 -19.72
N ILE A 196 28.49 17.33 -18.51
CA ILE A 196 27.16 17.78 -18.11
C ILE A 196 27.23 19.05 -17.26
N ARG A 197 26.13 19.80 -17.22
CA ARG A 197 25.82 20.75 -16.13
C ARG A 197 24.86 20.08 -15.14
N PRO A 198 25.11 20.09 -13.82
CA PRO A 198 24.16 19.56 -12.84
C PRO A 198 22.97 20.51 -12.65
N ILE A 199 21.80 19.96 -12.33
CA ILE A 199 20.59 20.73 -12.03
C ILE A 199 19.86 20.19 -10.80
N SER A 200 19.20 21.08 -10.06
CA SER A 200 18.37 20.73 -8.90
C SER A 200 16.92 20.51 -9.35
N VAL A 201 16.67 19.33 -9.91
CA VAL A 201 15.34 18.78 -10.28
C VAL A 201 15.25 17.35 -9.76
N GLY A 202 14.12 16.98 -9.17
CA GLY A 202 13.96 15.69 -8.49
C GLY A 202 14.90 15.55 -7.30
N ARG A 203 15.51 14.38 -7.16
CA ARG A 203 16.60 14.14 -6.18
C ARG A 203 17.96 14.54 -6.74
N ALA A 204 18.19 14.33 -8.03
CA ALA A 204 19.30 14.92 -8.77
C ALA A 204 18.99 14.90 -10.28
N GLY A 205 19.54 15.88 -11.02
CA GLY A 205 19.46 15.92 -12.47
C GLY A 205 20.74 16.44 -13.13
N TRP A 206 20.84 16.21 -14.44
CA TRP A 206 21.90 16.73 -15.30
C TRP A 206 21.33 17.19 -16.64
N ILE A 207 22.03 18.13 -17.28
CA ILE A 207 21.77 18.55 -18.66
C ILE A 207 23.05 18.40 -19.50
N ASP A 208 22.88 17.80 -20.67
CA ASP A 208 23.85 17.62 -21.74
C ASP A 208 23.48 18.61 -22.86
N GLU A 209 24.05 19.81 -22.76
CA GLU A 209 23.73 20.95 -23.62
C GLU A 209 24.20 20.71 -25.07
N ALA A 210 25.20 19.85 -25.28
CA ALA A 210 25.68 19.47 -26.61
C ALA A 210 24.70 18.54 -27.33
N ALA A 211 24.08 17.60 -26.62
CA ALA A 211 23.07 16.69 -27.18
C ALA A 211 21.63 17.21 -27.09
N GLY A 212 21.38 18.35 -26.44
CA GLY A 212 20.02 18.86 -26.19
C GLY A 212 19.19 17.93 -25.30
N ARG A 213 19.83 17.30 -24.30
CA ARG A 213 19.18 16.33 -23.39
C ARG A 213 19.26 16.76 -21.93
N LEU A 214 18.25 16.42 -21.15
CA LEU A 214 18.19 16.62 -19.71
C LEU A 214 17.62 15.36 -19.06
N ALA A 215 18.24 14.84 -17.99
CA ALA A 215 17.62 13.78 -17.22
C ALA A 215 17.71 13.99 -15.71
N PHE A 216 16.68 13.52 -15.00
CA PHE A 216 16.60 13.54 -13.55
C PHE A 216 15.94 12.26 -13.03
N TRP A 217 15.99 12.04 -11.71
CA TRP A 217 15.24 10.98 -11.06
C TRP A 217 14.47 11.50 -9.83
N ALA A 218 13.31 10.90 -9.57
CA ALA A 218 12.43 11.23 -8.46
C ALA A 218 11.71 9.96 -7.99
N GLY A 219 12.00 9.50 -6.77
CA GLY A 219 11.47 8.23 -6.28
C GLY A 219 11.85 7.08 -7.20
N ARG A 220 10.87 6.25 -7.56
CA ARG A 220 11.01 5.12 -8.50
C ARG A 220 11.15 5.51 -9.99
N HIS A 221 11.07 6.80 -10.35
CA HIS A 221 11.05 7.26 -11.74
C HIS A 221 12.38 7.84 -12.19
N TYR A 222 12.82 7.44 -13.39
CA TYR A 222 13.83 8.13 -14.18
C TYR A 222 13.13 8.90 -15.31
N THR A 223 13.45 10.17 -15.48
CA THR A 223 12.88 11.03 -16.54
C THR A 223 13.98 11.57 -17.43
N GLU A 224 13.84 11.40 -18.74
CA GLU A 224 14.73 11.94 -19.78
C GLU A 224 13.92 12.81 -20.75
N LEU A 225 14.41 14.02 -21.00
CA LEU A 225 13.88 15.00 -21.94
C LEU A 225 14.93 15.23 -23.03
N SER A 226 14.48 15.36 -24.29
CA SER A 226 15.35 15.63 -25.43
C SER A 226 14.68 16.52 -26.46
N ILE A 227 15.44 17.43 -27.06
CA ILE A 227 15.01 18.24 -28.20
C ILE A 227 16.09 18.26 -29.28
N VAL A 228 15.67 18.34 -30.55
CA VAL A 228 16.54 18.31 -31.73
C VAL A 228 17.26 19.65 -31.97
N SER A 229 17.68 20.36 -30.92
CA SER A 229 18.44 21.61 -31.01
C SER A 229 19.23 21.92 -29.72
N PRO A 230 20.54 22.25 -29.79
CA PRO A 230 21.36 22.55 -28.62
C PRO A 230 21.04 23.91 -27.97
N THR A 231 20.31 24.81 -28.64
CA THR A 231 20.06 26.19 -28.17
C THR A 231 18.93 26.30 -27.13
N SER A 232 18.34 25.18 -26.69
CA SER A 232 17.06 25.14 -25.97
C SER A 232 17.16 24.78 -24.47
N SER A 233 18.35 24.86 -23.87
CA SER A 233 18.60 24.47 -22.47
C SER A 233 17.64 25.05 -21.40
N PRO A 234 17.25 26.33 -21.42
CA PRO A 234 16.32 26.88 -20.43
C PRO A 234 14.93 26.22 -20.49
N MET A 235 14.48 25.86 -21.68
CA MET A 235 13.16 25.28 -21.91
C MET A 235 13.11 23.82 -21.46
N LEU A 236 14.17 23.06 -21.68
CA LEU A 236 14.32 21.71 -21.09
C LEU A 236 14.22 21.78 -19.57
N GLU A 237 14.88 22.76 -18.94
CA GLU A 237 14.85 22.92 -17.48
C GLU A 237 13.45 23.30 -16.97
N THR A 238 12.73 24.20 -17.65
CA THR A 238 11.33 24.52 -17.36
C THR A 238 10.42 23.28 -17.48
N ALA A 239 10.52 22.52 -18.57
CA ALA A 239 9.74 21.30 -18.77
C ALA A 239 10.06 20.24 -17.71
N ALA A 240 11.33 20.08 -17.31
CA ALA A 240 11.74 19.17 -16.24
C ALA A 240 11.15 19.57 -14.87
N ARG A 241 11.18 20.87 -14.56
CA ARG A 241 10.55 21.45 -13.35
C ARG A 241 9.03 21.34 -13.35
N ALA A 242 8.41 21.19 -14.51
CA ALA A 242 6.98 20.90 -14.63
C ALA A 242 6.69 19.40 -14.42
N LEU A 243 7.40 18.52 -15.13
CA LEU A 243 7.21 17.06 -15.03
C LEU A 243 7.47 16.51 -13.62
N VAL A 244 8.45 17.04 -12.89
CA VAL A 244 8.72 16.58 -11.53
C VAL A 244 7.56 16.85 -10.56
N ARG A 245 6.67 17.80 -10.84
CA ARG A 245 5.47 18.05 -10.01
C ARG A 245 4.43 16.93 -10.11
N SER A 246 4.47 16.13 -11.18
CA SER A 246 3.68 14.90 -11.34
C SER A 246 4.37 13.66 -10.74
N GLN A 247 5.49 13.80 -10.03
CA GLN A 247 6.31 12.69 -9.53
C GLN A 247 6.62 12.84 -8.04
N LEU A 248 6.44 11.77 -7.27
CA LEU A 248 6.83 11.74 -5.86
C LEU A 248 8.36 11.78 -5.71
N VAL A 249 8.87 12.86 -5.11
CA VAL A 249 10.32 13.08 -4.93
C VAL A 249 10.81 12.46 -3.63
N TYR A 250 11.30 11.22 -3.69
CA TYR A 250 11.93 10.51 -2.57
C TYR A 250 13.16 9.71 -3.02
N GLY A 251 13.86 9.07 -2.07
CA GLY A 251 15.02 8.21 -2.31
C GLY A 251 16.34 8.83 -1.86
N GLY A 252 17.23 8.02 -1.31
CA GLY A 252 18.46 8.47 -0.66
C GLY A 252 18.23 9.27 0.65
N PRO A 253 19.25 9.44 1.52
CA PRO A 253 20.59 8.87 1.40
C PRO A 253 20.53 7.34 1.47
N PHE A 254 21.25 6.67 0.58
CA PHE A 254 21.22 5.22 0.47
C PHE A 254 22.10 4.60 1.56
N TRP A 255 21.74 3.43 2.07
CA TRP A 255 22.48 2.76 3.14
C TRP A 255 23.97 2.55 2.79
N ALA A 256 24.31 2.38 1.52
CA ALA A 256 25.70 2.22 1.08
C ALA A 256 26.54 3.48 1.30
N GLU A 257 25.93 4.68 1.35
CA GLU A 257 26.64 5.93 1.57
C GLU A 257 27.27 5.98 2.96
N SER A 258 26.57 5.48 3.99
CA SER A 258 27.04 5.41 5.39
C SER A 258 27.97 4.23 5.66
N VAL A 259 27.84 3.15 4.87
CA VAL A 259 28.66 1.94 4.99
C VAL A 259 30.04 2.11 4.34
N LEU A 260 30.08 2.71 3.15
CA LEU A 260 31.32 3.01 2.44
C LEU A 260 32.11 4.14 3.15
N PRO A 261 33.46 4.14 3.12
CA PRO A 261 34.26 5.25 3.65
C PRO A 261 33.94 6.58 2.95
N HIS A 262 33.93 7.68 3.69
CA HIS A 262 33.74 9.02 3.11
C HIS A 262 35.10 9.65 2.72
N GLU A 263 36.13 9.38 3.52
CA GLU A 263 37.49 9.82 3.27
C GLU A 263 38.04 9.21 1.98
N GLY A 264 38.70 10.05 1.17
CA GLY A 264 39.30 9.64 -0.10
C GLY A 264 38.31 9.23 -1.21
N ARG A 265 36.99 9.20 -0.95
CA ARG A 265 35.96 8.90 -1.95
C ARG A 265 35.94 10.02 -2.99
N VAL A 266 36.07 9.66 -4.26
CA VAL A 266 35.94 10.60 -5.37
C VAL A 266 34.51 11.13 -5.38
N ALA A 267 34.36 12.46 -5.35
CA ALA A 267 33.05 13.11 -5.42
C ALA A 267 32.29 12.62 -6.67
N ASP A 268 30.97 12.48 -6.55
CA ASP A 268 30.11 12.00 -7.63
C ASP A 268 30.40 10.56 -8.14
N SER A 269 31.30 9.78 -7.54
CA SER A 269 31.63 8.42 -8.01
C SER A 269 30.62 7.33 -7.64
N LEU A 270 29.67 7.59 -6.74
CA LEU A 270 28.69 6.59 -6.30
C LEU A 270 27.77 6.15 -7.44
N ARG A 271 27.62 4.82 -7.58
CA ARG A 271 26.83 4.10 -8.58
C ARG A 271 26.11 2.92 -7.92
N PHE A 272 24.96 2.54 -8.47
CA PHE A 272 24.29 1.27 -8.16
C PHE A 272 24.27 0.40 -9.42
N VAL A 273 24.59 -0.88 -9.29
CA VAL A 273 24.63 -1.85 -10.40
C VAL A 273 23.76 -3.05 -10.06
N ARG A 274 22.64 -3.21 -10.77
CA ARG A 274 21.63 -4.22 -10.47
C ARG A 274 22.04 -5.66 -10.84
N ARG A 275 22.70 -5.87 -11.99
CA ARG A 275 22.89 -7.22 -12.57
C ARG A 275 24.25 -7.86 -12.34
N ALA A 276 25.33 -7.19 -12.74
CA ALA A 276 26.68 -7.77 -12.72
C ALA A 276 27.73 -6.67 -12.58
N ALA A 277 28.09 -6.33 -11.34
CA ALA A 277 29.19 -5.40 -11.10
C ALA A 277 30.49 -5.97 -11.69
N TRP A 278 31.17 -5.15 -12.51
CA TRP A 278 32.41 -5.54 -13.22
C TRP A 278 32.28 -6.83 -14.04
N GLY A 279 31.10 -7.08 -14.62
CA GLY A 279 30.82 -8.28 -15.44
C GLY A 279 30.62 -9.57 -14.65
N LEU A 280 30.84 -9.55 -13.33
CA LEU A 280 30.67 -10.71 -12.46
C LEU A 280 29.18 -10.90 -12.13
N ALA A 281 28.55 -11.90 -12.74
CA ALA A 281 27.15 -12.26 -12.50
C ALA A 281 26.76 -12.54 -11.04
N PRO A 282 27.64 -13.03 -10.14
CA PRO A 282 27.33 -13.14 -8.71
C PRO A 282 27.05 -11.78 -8.06
N LEU A 283 27.54 -10.68 -8.65
CA LEU A 283 27.56 -9.33 -8.09
C LEU A 283 26.34 -8.48 -8.52
N ALA A 284 25.16 -9.00 -8.23
CA ALA A 284 23.89 -8.27 -8.36
C ALA A 284 23.67 -7.29 -7.19
N ASP A 285 22.88 -6.24 -7.42
CA ASP A 285 22.49 -5.21 -6.45
C ASP A 285 23.67 -4.59 -5.65
N CYS A 286 24.76 -4.31 -6.35
CA CYS A 286 26.02 -3.82 -5.80
C CYS A 286 26.14 -2.28 -5.86
N TRP A 287 26.55 -1.67 -4.75
CA TRP A 287 26.88 -0.25 -4.68
C TRP A 287 28.36 -0.02 -4.86
N ILE A 288 28.75 0.85 -5.78
CA ILE A 288 30.14 1.06 -6.18
C ILE A 288 30.52 2.54 -6.02
N ALA A 289 31.71 2.83 -5.49
CA ALA A 289 32.31 4.16 -5.48
C ALA A 289 33.82 4.08 -5.77
N ASP A 290 34.38 5.15 -6.34
CA ASP A 290 35.81 5.29 -6.62
C ASP A 290 36.52 6.08 -5.53
N TYR A 291 37.81 5.80 -5.34
CA TYR A 291 38.67 6.37 -4.31
C TYR A 291 40.02 6.77 -4.89
N ALA A 292 40.70 7.70 -4.23
CA ALA A 292 42.01 8.20 -4.65
C ALA A 292 43.05 7.07 -4.84
N GLY A 293 43.84 7.17 -5.91
CA GLY A 293 44.86 6.17 -6.26
C GLY A 293 44.26 4.87 -6.79
N GLU A 294 43.34 4.98 -7.76
CA GLU A 294 42.78 3.88 -8.57
C GLU A 294 42.16 2.73 -7.77
N VAL A 295 41.60 3.04 -6.59
CA VAL A 295 40.82 2.07 -5.81
C VAL A 295 39.34 2.24 -6.13
N THR A 296 38.64 1.13 -6.40
CA THR A 296 37.17 1.11 -6.51
C THR A 296 36.63 0.16 -5.45
N LEU A 297 35.69 0.62 -4.63
CA LEU A 297 35.00 -0.20 -3.63
C LEU A 297 33.56 -0.50 -4.04
N GLY A 298 33.20 -1.77 -3.96
CA GLY A 298 31.85 -2.28 -3.98
C GLY A 298 31.39 -2.66 -2.57
N VAL A 299 30.11 -2.48 -2.28
CA VAL A 299 29.43 -3.09 -1.14
C VAL A 299 28.06 -3.61 -1.54
N MET A 300 27.72 -4.77 -1.00
CA MET A 300 26.42 -5.40 -1.15
C MET A 300 25.98 -6.02 0.17
N ARG A 301 24.68 -6.30 0.30
CA ARG A 301 24.05 -6.83 1.52
C ARG A 301 23.32 -8.16 1.26
N PRO A 302 24.03 -9.22 0.81
CA PRO A 302 23.44 -10.53 0.57
C PRO A 302 22.96 -11.18 1.88
N THR A 303 22.02 -12.14 1.78
CA THR A 303 21.75 -13.05 2.90
C THR A 303 22.97 -13.92 3.20
N PRO A 304 23.18 -14.42 4.43
CA PRO A 304 24.37 -15.24 4.75
C PRO A 304 24.56 -16.42 3.79
N ALA A 305 23.50 -17.18 3.50
CA ALA A 305 23.55 -18.28 2.53
C ALA A 305 23.93 -17.84 1.10
N ARG A 306 23.50 -16.65 0.65
CA ARG A 306 23.90 -16.12 -0.67
C ARG A 306 25.31 -15.52 -0.64
N ARG A 307 25.73 -14.93 0.48
CA ARG A 307 27.08 -14.37 0.68
C ARG A 307 28.14 -15.46 0.51
N ASP A 308 27.96 -16.58 1.18
CA ASP A 308 28.93 -17.67 1.17
C ASP A 308 28.94 -18.41 -0.20
N ALA A 309 27.79 -18.40 -0.91
CA ALA A 309 27.73 -18.83 -2.31
C ALA A 309 28.46 -17.86 -3.25
N ILE A 310 28.25 -16.55 -3.11
CA ILE A 310 28.97 -15.52 -3.90
C ILE A 310 30.47 -15.62 -3.66
N LEU A 311 30.94 -15.75 -2.42
CA LEU A 311 32.38 -15.92 -2.14
C LEU A 311 32.96 -17.18 -2.81
N ARG A 312 32.19 -18.26 -2.91
CA ARG A 312 32.60 -19.47 -3.64
C ARG A 312 32.66 -19.24 -5.16
N GLU A 313 31.59 -18.68 -5.73
CA GLU A 313 31.51 -18.31 -7.15
C GLU A 313 32.63 -17.33 -7.56
N LEU A 314 32.95 -16.35 -6.69
CA LEU A 314 34.07 -15.42 -6.88
C LEU A 314 35.43 -16.11 -6.80
N ARG A 315 35.63 -17.03 -5.85
CA ARG A 315 36.90 -17.76 -5.71
C ARG A 315 37.19 -18.61 -6.95
N GLU A 316 36.17 -19.21 -7.56
CA GLU A 316 36.28 -19.93 -8.82
C GLU A 316 36.59 -18.97 -10.00
N GLN A 317 35.83 -17.88 -10.14
CA GLN A 317 35.98 -16.93 -11.26
C GLN A 317 37.31 -16.15 -11.23
N LEU A 318 37.74 -15.68 -10.04
CA LEU A 318 38.96 -14.90 -9.87
C LEU A 318 40.24 -15.76 -9.91
N ALA A 319 40.13 -17.07 -9.63
CA ALA A 319 41.23 -18.02 -9.85
C ALA A 319 41.42 -18.31 -11.34
N ALA A 320 40.33 -18.56 -12.08
CA ALA A 320 40.39 -18.79 -13.53
C ALA A 320 41.01 -17.61 -14.30
N ALA A 321 40.72 -16.37 -13.88
CA ALA A 321 41.28 -15.15 -14.46
C ALA A 321 42.79 -14.95 -14.19
N GLY A 322 43.41 -15.74 -13.29
CA GLY A 322 44.86 -15.71 -13.06
C GLY A 322 45.66 -16.55 -14.07
N ASP A 323 45.09 -17.68 -14.50
CA ASP A 323 45.81 -18.74 -15.22
C ASP A 323 46.01 -18.41 -16.72
N GLU A 324 45.07 -17.66 -17.33
CA GLU A 324 45.15 -17.22 -18.73
C GLU A 324 46.39 -16.35 -19.06
N SER A 325 47.10 -15.86 -18.04
CA SER A 325 48.35 -15.09 -18.22
C SER A 325 49.62 -15.92 -18.43
N THR A 326 49.57 -17.25 -18.26
CA THR A 326 50.75 -18.15 -18.44
C THR A 326 50.72 -18.97 -19.73
N GLY A 327 49.70 -18.76 -20.59
CA GLY A 327 49.50 -19.45 -21.86
C GLY A 327 50.36 -18.95 -23.04
N MET A 328 51.65 -18.69 -22.86
CA MET A 328 52.58 -18.43 -23.97
C MET A 328 53.85 -19.27 -23.82
N THR A 329 54.09 -20.12 -24.82
CA THR A 329 55.20 -21.08 -24.85
C THR A 329 56.56 -20.41 -24.92
N ASP A 330 57.53 -20.88 -24.13
CA ASP A 330 58.94 -20.79 -24.52
C ASP A 330 59.76 -22.00 -24.01
N GLU A 331 60.33 -22.76 -24.93
CA GLU A 331 61.35 -23.76 -24.65
C GLU A 331 62.72 -23.07 -24.56
N GLY A 332 63.22 -22.78 -23.36
CA GLY A 332 64.53 -22.16 -23.20
C GLY A 332 64.96 -21.96 -21.76
N GLY A 333 65.69 -22.92 -21.20
CA GLY A 333 66.20 -22.79 -19.83
C GLY A 333 67.44 -21.92 -19.73
N TYR A 334 67.60 -21.23 -18.59
CA TYR A 334 68.86 -21.09 -17.84
C TYR A 334 68.55 -20.76 -16.37
N GLU A 335 69.37 -21.26 -15.44
CA GLU A 335 69.18 -21.08 -14.00
C GLU A 335 69.70 -19.73 -13.46
N ASN A 336 69.22 -19.39 -12.26
CA ASN A 336 69.70 -18.37 -11.31
C ASN A 336 69.30 -16.90 -11.51
N GLY A 337 68.55 -16.40 -10.53
CA GLY A 337 68.17 -15.00 -10.39
C GLY A 337 67.02 -14.83 -9.39
N ALA A 338 67.25 -15.16 -8.12
CA ALA A 338 66.22 -15.10 -7.08
C ALA A 338 65.93 -13.66 -6.61
N GLU A 339 65.32 -12.85 -7.47
CA GLU A 339 64.54 -11.68 -7.05
C GLU A 339 63.08 -12.12 -6.92
N ARG A 340 62.59 -12.25 -5.67
CA ARG A 340 61.16 -12.44 -5.42
C ARG A 340 60.43 -11.16 -5.81
N SER A 341 59.59 -11.22 -6.84
CA SER A 341 58.59 -10.17 -7.10
C SER A 341 57.75 -9.92 -5.84
N PRO A 342 57.39 -8.66 -5.51
CA PRO A 342 56.61 -8.38 -4.32
C PRO A 342 55.19 -8.94 -4.45
N GLY A 343 54.81 -9.82 -3.52
CA GLY A 343 53.42 -10.26 -3.29
C GLY A 343 52.81 -11.04 -4.45
N SER A 344 53.11 -12.33 -4.56
CA SER A 344 52.28 -13.21 -5.40
C SER A 344 50.85 -13.29 -4.81
N VAL A 345 49.84 -13.40 -5.69
CA VAL A 345 48.44 -13.59 -5.26
C VAL A 345 48.29 -14.86 -4.40
N GLN A 346 49.15 -15.85 -4.63
CA GLN A 346 49.22 -17.10 -3.88
C GLN A 346 49.70 -16.88 -2.43
N GLU A 347 50.78 -16.11 -2.21
CA GLU A 347 51.26 -15.78 -0.86
C GLU A 347 50.20 -14.98 -0.07
N ALA A 348 49.50 -14.04 -0.71
CA ALA A 348 48.42 -13.29 -0.08
C ALA A 348 47.18 -14.15 0.25
N ALA A 349 46.94 -15.23 -0.51
CA ALA A 349 45.87 -16.19 -0.25
C ALA A 349 46.22 -17.16 0.90
N ASP A 350 47.49 -17.57 1.03
CA ASP A 350 47.96 -18.47 2.09
C ASP A 350 48.04 -17.77 3.47
N ASP A 351 48.30 -16.46 3.52
CA ASP A 351 48.35 -15.67 4.77
C ASP A 351 46.95 -15.26 5.31
N THR A 352 45.85 -15.58 4.62
CA THR A 352 44.49 -15.21 5.04
C THR A 352 43.76 -16.37 5.72
N GLU A 353 43.10 -16.12 6.86
CA GLU A 353 42.33 -17.17 7.56
C GLU A 353 41.24 -17.79 6.66
N PRO A 354 41.10 -19.12 6.63
CA PRO A 354 40.24 -19.81 5.67
C PRO A 354 38.75 -19.69 6.03
N GLY A 355 38.13 -18.60 5.57
CA GLY A 355 36.69 -18.38 5.70
C GLY A 355 36.19 -17.18 4.88
N ASP A 356 36.59 -15.97 5.27
CA ASP A 356 35.80 -14.77 5.02
C ASP A 356 36.23 -13.90 3.83
N SER A 357 37.39 -14.16 3.20
CA SER A 357 37.86 -13.38 2.05
C SER A 357 38.31 -14.21 0.83
N VAL A 358 38.40 -13.53 -0.32
CA VAL A 358 38.83 -14.04 -1.62
C VAL A 358 39.70 -12.99 -2.29
N VAL A 359 40.91 -13.37 -2.69
CA VAL A 359 41.84 -12.52 -3.45
C VAL A 359 42.03 -13.11 -4.85
N GLY A 360 42.13 -12.27 -5.87
CA GLY A 360 42.46 -12.68 -7.24
C GLY A 360 42.62 -11.51 -8.20
N ARG A 361 42.40 -11.73 -9.50
CA ARG A 361 42.50 -10.68 -10.53
C ARG A 361 41.20 -10.50 -11.31
N LEU A 362 40.93 -9.26 -11.68
CA LEU A 362 39.81 -8.85 -12.53
C LEU A 362 40.25 -7.67 -13.41
N ASP A 363 40.11 -7.78 -14.74
CA ASP A 363 40.54 -6.78 -15.73
C ASP A 363 41.98 -6.27 -15.49
N GLY A 364 42.90 -7.18 -15.15
CA GLY A 364 44.30 -6.88 -14.86
C GLY A 364 44.56 -6.25 -13.47
N ARG A 365 43.53 -5.76 -12.79
CA ARG A 365 43.58 -5.23 -11.41
C ARG A 365 43.49 -6.37 -10.38
N VAL A 366 43.99 -6.11 -9.18
CA VAL A 366 43.80 -6.98 -8.02
C VAL A 366 42.37 -6.80 -7.51
N ALA A 367 41.71 -7.91 -7.19
CA ALA A 367 40.40 -7.96 -6.57
C ALA A 367 40.49 -8.60 -5.18
N VAL A 368 39.94 -7.94 -4.16
CA VAL A 368 39.81 -8.47 -2.79
C VAL A 368 38.34 -8.38 -2.40
N ALA A 369 37.66 -9.53 -2.28
CA ALA A 369 36.31 -9.62 -1.74
C ALA A 369 36.38 -10.10 -0.28
N SER A 370 35.64 -9.47 0.64
CA SER A 370 35.65 -9.85 2.05
C SER A 370 34.28 -9.65 2.71
N ALA A 371 33.85 -10.64 3.49
CA ALA A 371 32.67 -10.54 4.34
C ALA A 371 32.98 -9.72 5.59
N ALA A 372 32.03 -8.87 6.02
CA ALA A 372 32.09 -8.19 7.30
C ALA A 372 30.67 -7.87 7.80
N GLY A 373 30.27 -8.50 8.91
CA GLY A 373 28.89 -8.45 9.39
C GLY A 373 27.87 -8.83 8.30
N PRO A 374 26.83 -8.01 8.05
CA PRO A 374 25.82 -8.26 7.02
C PRO A 374 26.26 -7.85 5.60
N TYR A 375 27.51 -7.40 5.43
CA TYR A 375 28.02 -6.86 4.17
C TYR A 375 29.01 -7.79 3.50
N LEU A 376 29.05 -7.72 2.17
CA LEU A 376 30.16 -8.22 1.35
C LEU A 376 30.78 -7.02 0.65
N PHE A 377 32.05 -6.76 0.98
CA PHE A 377 32.87 -5.71 0.39
C PHE A 377 33.72 -6.28 -0.74
N ILE A 378 33.97 -5.49 -1.78
CA ILE A 378 34.79 -5.88 -2.94
C ILE A 378 35.66 -4.70 -3.33
N ALA A 379 36.96 -4.82 -3.18
CA ALA A 379 37.94 -3.79 -3.47
C ALA A 379 38.75 -4.14 -4.72
N LEU A 380 38.83 -3.21 -5.67
CA LEU A 380 39.64 -3.33 -6.89
C LEU A 380 40.73 -2.25 -6.90
N GLY A 381 41.94 -2.60 -7.32
CA GLY A 381 43.08 -1.67 -7.38
C GLY A 381 44.37 -2.29 -7.92
N GLY A 382 45.45 -1.51 -7.94
CA GLY A 382 46.76 -1.97 -8.42
C GLY A 382 47.69 -2.56 -7.34
N ASP A 383 47.40 -2.36 -6.06
CA ASP A 383 48.27 -2.68 -4.93
C ASP A 383 47.55 -3.66 -3.98
N VAL A 384 48.05 -4.90 -3.90
CA VAL A 384 47.48 -5.97 -3.05
C VAL A 384 47.52 -5.58 -1.57
N ALA A 385 48.63 -5.03 -1.09
CA ALA A 385 48.81 -4.73 0.34
C ALA A 385 47.83 -3.64 0.77
N ARG A 386 47.72 -2.57 -0.02
CA ARG A 386 46.77 -1.48 0.25
C ARG A 386 45.30 -1.91 0.18
N LEU A 387 44.95 -2.88 -0.68
CA LEU A 387 43.60 -3.45 -0.73
C LEU A 387 43.32 -4.37 0.45
N ASN A 388 44.31 -5.16 0.89
CA ASN A 388 44.21 -6.00 2.08
C ASN A 388 44.09 -5.17 3.34
N ASP A 389 44.88 -4.09 3.51
CA ASP A 389 44.75 -3.14 4.64
C ASP A 389 43.35 -2.50 4.67
N LEU A 390 42.82 -2.13 3.50
CA LEU A 390 41.49 -1.54 3.38
C LEU A 390 40.38 -2.57 3.66
N ALA A 391 40.52 -3.80 3.17
CA ALA A 391 39.62 -4.91 3.48
C ALA A 391 39.65 -5.24 4.98
N ALA A 392 40.84 -5.34 5.59
CA ALA A 392 41.03 -5.54 7.02
C ALA A 392 40.43 -4.39 7.84
N THR A 393 40.61 -3.14 7.43
CA THR A 393 40.00 -1.96 8.07
C THR A 393 38.47 -2.01 7.99
N LEU A 394 37.90 -2.42 6.85
CA LEU A 394 36.46 -2.59 6.69
C LEU A 394 35.93 -3.78 7.51
N CYS A 395 36.66 -4.89 7.55
CA CYS A 395 36.35 -6.05 8.39
C CYS A 395 36.42 -5.68 9.87
N GLU A 396 37.49 -5.08 10.37
CA GLU A 396 37.56 -4.59 11.75
C GLU A 396 36.39 -3.63 12.05
N ARG A 397 36.16 -2.64 11.18
CA ARG A 397 35.07 -1.67 11.34
C ARG A 397 33.67 -2.31 11.36
N TRP A 398 33.42 -3.41 10.66
CA TRP A 398 32.07 -3.99 10.52
C TRP A 398 31.90 -5.38 11.15
N SER A 399 32.97 -6.00 11.65
CA SER A 399 32.99 -7.27 12.41
C SER A 399 33.29 -7.06 13.90
N MET A 400 34.08 -6.04 14.30
CA MET A 400 34.23 -5.66 15.73
C MET A 400 33.11 -4.73 16.22
N ARG A 401 32.20 -4.30 15.33
CA ARG A 401 31.07 -3.43 15.69
C ARG A 401 29.91 -4.14 16.37
N ASP A 402 30.02 -5.43 16.70
CA ASP A 402 28.97 -6.27 17.30
C ASP A 402 28.50 -5.90 18.73
N ALA A 403 28.95 -4.78 19.32
CA ALA A 403 28.55 -4.41 20.69
C ALA A 403 28.25 -2.93 21.02
N SER A 404 28.67 -1.92 20.23
CA SER A 404 28.48 -0.50 20.63
C SER A 404 28.22 0.53 19.53
N ILE A 405 28.54 0.22 18.27
CA ILE A 405 28.08 1.02 17.12
C ILE A 405 27.16 0.18 16.21
N ALA A 406 27.15 -1.15 16.37
CA ALA A 406 25.86 -1.84 16.42
C ALA A 406 25.00 -1.17 17.49
N ALA A 407 25.31 -1.23 18.79
CA ALA A 407 24.48 -0.57 19.82
C ALA A 407 24.49 1.00 19.87
N GLY A 408 24.65 1.66 18.72
CA GLY A 408 24.29 3.06 18.47
C GLY A 408 23.63 3.32 17.10
N MET A 409 23.65 2.36 16.17
CA MET A 409 22.91 2.39 14.88
C MET A 409 22.13 1.09 14.59
N ALA A 410 22.10 0.20 15.57
CA ALA A 410 21.52 -1.14 15.65
C ALA A 410 21.46 -1.57 17.15
N GLU A 411 21.27 -0.62 18.07
CA GLU A 411 20.76 -0.96 19.40
C GLU A 411 19.30 -1.39 19.18
N VAL A 412 19.10 -2.70 19.04
CA VAL A 412 18.50 -3.56 20.07
C VAL A 412 18.75 -5.01 19.65
N ALA A 413 19.48 -5.74 20.49
CA ALA A 413 19.51 -7.20 20.61
C ALA A 413 20.03 -7.50 22.04
N PRO A 414 19.53 -8.53 22.75
CA PRO A 414 19.18 -9.84 22.19
C PRO A 414 17.84 -10.46 22.64
N ALA A 415 17.44 -11.50 21.91
CA ALA A 415 16.58 -12.60 22.36
C ALA A 415 15.16 -12.28 22.88
N ALA A 416 14.42 -11.49 22.12
CA ALA A 416 13.03 -11.82 21.76
C ALA A 416 12.89 -11.70 20.23
N SER A 417 11.81 -12.21 19.65
CA SER A 417 11.56 -12.30 18.19
C SER A 417 11.94 -11.02 17.41
N VAL A 418 12.69 -11.20 16.31
CA VAL A 418 13.37 -10.10 15.59
C VAL A 418 12.41 -9.29 14.72
N GLY A 419 11.83 -8.25 15.32
CA GLY A 419 11.03 -7.25 14.63
C GLY A 419 11.84 -6.36 13.68
N GLY A 420 11.45 -6.30 12.41
CA GLY A 420 11.94 -5.39 11.37
C GLY A 420 10.78 -4.76 10.57
N GLN A 421 10.88 -4.72 9.23
CA GLN A 421 9.69 -4.48 8.38
C GLN A 421 8.85 -5.75 8.31
N ALA A 422 7.52 -5.60 8.29
CA ALA A 422 6.58 -6.72 8.13
C ALA A 422 6.95 -7.60 6.93
N ARG A 423 7.06 -8.92 7.16
CA ARG A 423 7.42 -9.94 6.16
C ARG A 423 6.44 -11.10 6.20
N PHE A 424 6.57 -11.99 5.22
CA PHE A 424 5.96 -13.31 5.24
C PHE A 424 7.03 -14.35 5.63
N PRO A 425 7.26 -14.60 6.93
CA PRO A 425 8.28 -15.56 7.37
C PRO A 425 7.89 -17.01 7.04
N ALA A 426 8.89 -17.87 6.89
CA ALA A 426 8.66 -19.31 7.08
C ALA A 426 8.46 -19.59 8.57
N LEU A 427 7.50 -20.44 8.92
CA LEU A 427 7.28 -20.91 10.29
C LEU A 427 8.07 -22.21 10.52
N GLU A 428 8.34 -22.55 11.79
CA GLU A 428 8.93 -23.84 12.20
C GLU A 428 7.90 -25.00 12.10
N ARG A 429 7.27 -25.12 10.93
CA ARG A 429 6.20 -26.07 10.62
C ARG A 429 6.30 -26.50 9.16
N ASP A 430 6.84 -27.70 8.92
CA ASP A 430 6.99 -28.29 7.57
C ASP A 430 5.67 -28.43 6.80
N ASP A 431 4.53 -28.42 7.50
CA ASP A 431 3.20 -28.50 6.88
C ASP A 431 2.66 -27.16 6.37
N LEU A 432 3.30 -26.03 6.70
CA LEU A 432 2.82 -24.68 6.37
C LEU A 432 3.81 -23.93 5.48
N ILE A 433 3.47 -23.86 4.19
CA ILE A 433 4.33 -23.27 3.15
C ILE A 433 4.06 -21.75 3.07
N PRO A 434 5.08 -20.88 3.16
CA PRO A 434 4.93 -19.44 3.02
C PRO A 434 4.64 -19.01 1.56
N PRO A 435 4.16 -17.77 1.33
CA PRO A 435 3.87 -17.25 0.00
C PRO A 435 5.10 -17.27 -0.91
N THR A 436 5.02 -18.04 -2.01
CA THR A 436 6.04 -18.03 -3.08
C THR A 436 5.83 -16.89 -4.08
N GLN A 437 4.62 -16.32 -4.11
CA GLN A 437 4.25 -15.14 -4.88
C GLN A 437 3.67 -14.11 -3.90
N ILE A 438 4.16 -12.88 -4.00
CA ILE A 438 3.68 -11.74 -3.21
C ILE A 438 3.19 -10.69 -4.21
N GLU A 439 1.90 -10.38 -4.17
CA GLU A 439 1.31 -9.28 -4.91
C GLU A 439 1.58 -7.98 -4.15
N ARG A 440 1.80 -6.88 -4.87
CA ARG A 440 2.07 -5.56 -4.28
C ARG A 440 1.17 -4.52 -4.94
N TYR A 441 0.36 -3.86 -4.12
CA TYR A 441 -0.56 -2.81 -4.52
C TYR A 441 -0.11 -1.48 -3.92
N THR A 442 -0.13 -0.43 -4.73
CA THR A 442 0.23 0.94 -4.32
C THR A 442 -0.82 1.89 -4.85
N ASP A 443 -0.68 2.37 -6.08
CA ASP A 443 -1.64 3.31 -6.69
C ASP A 443 -2.92 2.59 -7.19
N ASN A 444 -2.89 1.27 -7.29
CA ASN A 444 -3.97 0.39 -7.73
C ASN A 444 -4.67 -0.40 -6.60
N LEU A 445 -4.69 0.12 -5.36
CA LEU A 445 -5.25 -0.59 -4.21
C LEU A 445 -6.73 -0.97 -4.40
N TYR A 446 -7.50 -0.15 -5.13
CA TYR A 446 -8.90 -0.43 -5.48
C TYR A 446 -9.12 -1.81 -6.14
N GLU A 447 -8.13 -2.35 -6.86
CA GLU A 447 -8.21 -3.66 -7.56
C GLU A 447 -8.28 -4.84 -6.59
N LYS A 448 -7.80 -4.66 -5.35
CA LYS A 448 -7.69 -5.74 -4.36
C LYS A 448 -8.73 -5.65 -3.24
N ILE A 449 -9.29 -4.47 -2.97
CA ILE A 449 -10.10 -4.23 -1.75
C ILE A 449 -11.51 -3.67 -2.01
N ASP A 450 -12.04 -3.90 -3.22
CA ASP A 450 -13.45 -3.65 -3.60
C ASP A 450 -13.97 -2.25 -3.20
N GLY A 451 -13.26 -1.22 -3.66
CA GLY A 451 -13.68 0.18 -3.48
C GLY A 451 -13.42 0.78 -2.10
N ARG A 452 -12.85 0.03 -1.15
CA ARG A 452 -12.49 0.53 0.19
C ARG A 452 -11.22 1.40 0.22
N GLU A 453 -10.57 1.59 -0.92
CA GLU A 453 -9.32 2.36 -1.08
C GLU A 453 -9.35 3.75 -0.45
N ALA A 454 -10.46 4.49 -0.59
CA ALA A 454 -10.59 5.83 -0.03
C ALA A 454 -10.40 5.85 1.50
N GLN A 455 -10.83 4.80 2.20
CA GLN A 455 -10.60 4.65 3.64
C GLN A 455 -9.11 4.51 3.94
N PHE A 456 -8.39 3.63 3.24
CA PHE A 456 -6.95 3.42 3.48
C PHE A 456 -6.12 4.66 3.09
N ARG A 457 -6.41 5.29 1.96
CA ARG A 457 -5.72 6.52 1.52
C ARG A 457 -5.95 7.71 2.44
N SER A 458 -7.08 7.76 3.16
CA SER A 458 -7.32 8.83 4.14
C SER A 458 -6.41 8.75 5.39
N PHE A 459 -5.65 7.66 5.56
CA PHE A 459 -4.65 7.43 6.61
C PHE A 459 -3.25 7.19 6.02
N ASP A 460 -2.85 7.95 5.00
CA ASP A 460 -1.52 7.92 4.35
C ASP A 460 -1.00 6.52 3.96
N PHE A 461 -1.89 5.67 3.44
CA PHE A 461 -1.53 4.37 2.89
C PHE A 461 -0.34 4.45 1.91
N VAL A 462 0.67 3.60 2.15
CA VAL A 462 1.92 3.52 1.34
C VAL A 462 1.89 2.32 0.40
N GLU A 463 1.64 1.13 0.93
CA GLU A 463 1.58 -0.10 0.15
C GLU A 463 0.77 -1.20 0.85
N LEU A 464 0.22 -2.11 0.04
CA LEU A 464 -0.36 -3.36 0.47
C LEU A 464 0.46 -4.48 -0.17
N ARG A 465 0.93 -5.43 0.64
CA ARG A 465 1.48 -6.71 0.16
C ARG A 465 0.53 -7.83 0.51
N CYS A 466 0.18 -8.64 -0.49
CA CYS A 466 -0.70 -9.80 -0.34
C CYS A 466 0.05 -11.09 -0.65
N GLY A 467 -0.20 -12.16 0.11
CA GLY A 467 0.38 -13.47 -0.15
C GLY A 467 -0.42 -14.59 0.51
N GLN A 468 -0.30 -15.82 -0.01
CA GLN A 468 -1.02 -16.98 0.50
C GLN A 468 -0.09 -17.97 1.21
N TYR A 469 -0.40 -18.31 2.46
CA TYR A 469 0.17 -19.49 3.11
C TYR A 469 -0.67 -20.71 2.76
N VAL A 470 -0.01 -21.85 2.53
CA VAL A 470 -0.68 -23.11 2.22
C VAL A 470 -0.35 -24.14 3.28
N ASN A 471 -1.35 -24.61 4.03
CA ASN A 471 -1.20 -25.80 4.85
C ASN A 471 -1.33 -27.04 3.95
N SER A 472 -0.21 -27.69 3.63
CA SER A 472 -0.16 -28.83 2.71
C SER A 472 -0.89 -30.07 3.24
N ARG A 473 -0.94 -30.22 4.57
CA ARG A 473 -1.53 -31.37 5.26
C ARG A 473 -3.06 -31.28 5.31
N ALA A 474 -3.59 -30.11 5.65
CA ALA A 474 -5.02 -29.81 5.71
C ALA A 474 -5.59 -29.40 4.34
N ARG A 475 -4.74 -29.05 3.36
CA ARG A 475 -5.11 -28.46 2.06
C ARG A 475 -5.90 -27.15 2.20
N GLN A 476 -5.54 -26.36 3.21
CA GLN A 476 -6.13 -25.05 3.50
C GLN A 476 -5.21 -23.94 3.00
N VAL A 477 -5.81 -22.83 2.57
CA VAL A 477 -5.13 -21.60 2.15
C VAL A 477 -5.50 -20.49 3.12
N PHE A 478 -4.53 -19.64 3.44
CA PHE A 478 -4.67 -18.50 4.33
C PHE A 478 -4.17 -17.25 3.58
N ASP A 479 -5.08 -16.34 3.24
CA ASP A 479 -4.74 -15.09 2.56
C ASP A 479 -4.24 -14.06 3.58
N VAL A 480 -3.06 -13.50 3.36
CA VAL A 480 -2.41 -12.56 4.27
C VAL A 480 -2.24 -11.20 3.59
N TYR A 481 -2.68 -10.16 4.27
CA TYR A 481 -2.66 -8.78 3.82
C TYR A 481 -1.82 -7.96 4.80
N ILE A 482 -0.76 -7.31 4.30
CA ILE A 482 0.14 -6.46 5.08
C ILE A 482 0.05 -5.05 4.51
N TYR A 483 -0.60 -4.14 5.23
CA TYR A 483 -0.72 -2.73 4.90
C TYR A 483 0.37 -1.93 5.61
N ASP A 484 1.15 -1.18 4.84
CA ASP A 484 2.03 -0.14 5.34
C ASP A 484 1.28 1.20 5.33
N MET A 485 1.07 1.78 6.52
CA MET A 485 0.27 2.98 6.71
C MET A 485 1.13 4.24 6.99
N ALA A 486 2.40 4.24 6.55
CA ALA A 486 3.42 5.25 6.83
C ALA A 486 3.87 5.39 8.30
N GLY A 487 2.95 5.37 9.26
CA GLY A 487 3.21 5.53 10.69
C GLY A 487 2.22 4.78 11.59
N PRO A 488 2.52 4.65 12.90
CA PRO A 488 1.74 3.82 13.81
C PRO A 488 0.35 4.39 14.12
N ALA A 489 0.19 5.72 14.16
CA ALA A 489 -1.11 6.35 14.37
C ALA A 489 -2.12 6.00 13.25
N ASN A 490 -1.63 6.00 12.01
CA ASN A 490 -2.40 5.65 10.82
C ASN A 490 -2.81 4.16 10.82
N ALA A 491 -1.88 3.26 11.17
CA ALA A 491 -2.18 1.82 11.32
C ALA A 491 -3.23 1.57 12.42
N MET A 492 -3.10 2.23 13.56
CA MET A 492 -4.09 2.19 14.65
C MET A 492 -5.46 2.71 14.18
N GLY A 493 -5.50 3.82 13.43
CA GLY A 493 -6.73 4.42 12.91
C GLY A 493 -7.51 3.50 11.97
N ILE A 494 -6.81 2.78 11.08
CA ILE A 494 -7.44 1.75 10.23
C ILE A 494 -7.94 0.57 11.07
N TYR A 495 -7.11 0.02 11.97
CA TYR A 495 -7.50 -1.07 12.87
C TYR A 495 -8.79 -0.73 13.65
N MET A 496 -8.87 0.47 14.23
CA MET A 496 -10.04 0.95 14.96
C MET A 496 -11.28 1.17 14.06
N THR A 497 -11.08 1.48 12.78
CA THR A 497 -12.18 1.71 11.82
C THR A 497 -12.72 0.40 11.24
N GLU A 498 -11.88 -0.61 11.01
CA GLU A 498 -12.34 -1.93 10.55
C GLU A 498 -12.91 -2.78 11.69
N ARG A 499 -12.43 -2.60 12.92
CA ARG A 499 -12.97 -3.28 14.10
C ARG A 499 -14.42 -2.85 14.35
N SER A 500 -15.35 -3.77 14.12
CA SER A 500 -16.78 -3.54 14.30
C SER A 500 -17.44 -4.62 15.16
N GLY A 501 -18.23 -4.20 16.14
CA GLY A 501 -18.94 -5.08 17.08
C GLY A 501 -18.09 -5.58 18.25
N GLU A 502 -18.69 -6.51 19.02
CA GLU A 502 -18.00 -7.24 20.10
C GLU A 502 -17.20 -8.39 19.48
N LEU A 503 -15.88 -8.22 19.42
CA LEU A 503 -14.93 -9.20 18.88
C LEU A 503 -13.97 -9.66 19.99
N GLU A 504 -13.51 -10.90 19.90
CA GLU A 504 -12.58 -11.48 20.87
C GLU A 504 -11.18 -10.87 20.67
N GLU A 505 -10.69 -10.17 21.70
CA GLU A 505 -9.37 -9.54 21.69
C GLU A 505 -8.27 -10.56 21.93
N ILE A 506 -7.14 -10.38 21.23
CA ILE A 506 -5.94 -11.21 21.40
C ILE A 506 -4.73 -10.33 21.74
N PRO A 507 -3.79 -10.83 22.58
CA PRO A 507 -2.57 -10.11 22.93
C PRO A 507 -1.54 -10.20 21.78
N LEU A 508 -1.82 -9.56 20.66
CA LEU A 508 -1.00 -9.56 19.45
C LEU A 508 -0.74 -8.14 18.94
N GLY A 509 0.53 -7.78 18.79
CA GLY A 509 0.93 -6.40 18.46
C GLY A 509 0.53 -5.42 19.57
N ARG A 510 0.11 -4.22 19.19
CA ARG A 510 -0.50 -3.23 20.12
C ARG A 510 -2.01 -3.40 20.26
N GLY A 511 -2.62 -4.22 19.40
CA GLY A 511 -4.02 -4.57 19.44
C GLY A 511 -4.34 -5.55 18.32
N GLY A 512 -5.06 -6.61 18.66
CA GLY A 512 -5.56 -7.57 17.69
C GLY A 512 -6.88 -8.19 18.15
N TYR A 513 -7.61 -8.76 17.18
CA TYR A 513 -8.84 -9.51 17.43
C TYR A 513 -8.98 -10.69 16.45
N THR A 514 -9.81 -11.66 16.83
CA THR A 514 -10.27 -12.74 15.94
C THR A 514 -11.66 -12.44 15.38
N SER A 515 -11.95 -12.94 14.19
CA SER A 515 -13.30 -13.00 13.63
C SER A 515 -13.44 -14.27 12.80
N GLY A 516 -14.18 -15.25 13.34
CA GLY A 516 -14.15 -16.63 12.85
C GLY A 516 -12.72 -17.18 12.83
N THR A 517 -12.30 -17.74 11.70
CA THR A 517 -10.95 -18.27 11.48
C THR A 517 -9.90 -17.22 11.12
N SER A 518 -10.26 -15.93 11.14
CA SER A 518 -9.40 -14.83 10.69
C SER A 518 -8.84 -14.02 11.87
N VAL A 519 -7.64 -13.47 11.69
CA VAL A 519 -6.90 -12.71 12.72
C VAL A 519 -6.52 -11.34 12.15
N PHE A 520 -6.80 -10.28 12.91
CA PHE A 520 -6.53 -8.88 12.55
C PHE A 520 -5.69 -8.26 13.65
N PHE A 521 -4.61 -7.55 13.32
CA PHE A 521 -3.79 -6.84 14.31
C PHE A 521 -3.05 -5.66 13.71
N TRP A 522 -2.54 -4.78 14.57
CA TRP A 522 -1.58 -3.74 14.19
C TRP A 522 -0.35 -3.73 15.11
N LYS A 523 0.80 -3.39 14.53
CA LYS A 523 2.08 -3.27 15.23
C LYS A 523 2.98 -2.31 14.45
N GLY A 524 3.63 -1.36 15.12
CA GLY A 524 4.35 -0.27 14.47
C GLY A 524 3.50 0.41 13.39
N ARG A 525 4.10 0.71 12.24
CA ARG A 525 3.42 1.30 11.05
C ARG A 525 2.55 0.34 10.23
N TYR A 526 2.38 -0.91 10.68
CA TYR A 526 1.72 -1.95 9.90
C TYR A 526 0.37 -2.34 10.49
N TYR A 527 -0.63 -2.42 9.62
CA TYR A 527 -1.90 -3.10 9.87
C TYR A 527 -1.94 -4.39 9.06
N VAL A 528 -2.27 -5.50 9.70
CA VAL A 528 -2.15 -6.85 9.12
C VAL A 528 -3.41 -7.65 9.41
N TYR A 529 -3.89 -8.37 8.42
CA TYR A 529 -4.86 -9.44 8.67
C TYR A 529 -4.59 -10.71 7.88
N VAL A 530 -4.91 -11.83 8.52
CA VAL A 530 -4.79 -13.21 8.04
C VAL A 530 -6.21 -13.75 7.93
N LEU A 531 -6.68 -13.95 6.70
CA LEU A 531 -7.98 -14.56 6.43
C LEU A 531 -7.83 -16.07 6.40
N GLY A 532 -8.48 -16.74 7.35
CA GLY A 532 -8.59 -18.20 7.37
C GLY A 532 -9.69 -18.72 6.43
N PRO A 533 -9.70 -20.03 6.13
CA PRO A 533 -10.77 -20.63 5.33
C PRO A 533 -12.13 -20.47 6.03
N ALA A 534 -13.16 -20.09 5.27
CA ALA A 534 -14.48 -19.73 5.80
C ALA A 534 -15.22 -20.88 6.52
N GLU A 535 -14.94 -22.14 6.17
CA GLU A 535 -15.46 -23.34 6.83
C GLU A 535 -14.43 -24.02 7.74
N GLY A 536 -13.38 -23.29 8.15
CA GLY A 536 -12.34 -23.81 9.03
C GLY A 536 -12.78 -24.00 10.48
N ASP A 537 -12.05 -24.84 11.19
CA ASP A 537 -12.25 -25.21 12.59
C ASP A 537 -11.25 -24.47 13.53
N ASP A 538 -11.24 -24.85 14.80
CA ASP A 538 -10.29 -24.34 15.79
C ASP A 538 -8.82 -24.51 15.34
N GLN A 539 -8.53 -25.56 14.56
CA GLN A 539 -7.18 -25.81 14.04
C GLN A 539 -6.79 -24.83 12.93
N ALA A 540 -7.75 -24.41 12.09
CA ALA A 540 -7.57 -23.30 11.16
C ALA A 540 -7.35 -21.98 11.90
N THR A 541 -8.15 -21.67 12.92
CA THR A 541 -7.99 -20.47 13.76
C THR A 541 -6.61 -20.41 14.43
N GLN A 542 -6.14 -21.51 15.02
CA GLN A 542 -4.78 -21.62 15.55
C GLN A 542 -3.69 -21.44 14.48
N THR A 543 -3.95 -21.85 13.23
CA THR A 543 -3.00 -21.66 12.12
C THR A 543 -2.94 -20.19 11.70
N SER A 544 -4.08 -19.49 11.62
CA SER A 544 -4.13 -18.04 11.41
C SER A 544 -3.42 -17.27 12.51
N LEU A 545 -3.60 -17.66 13.79
CA LEU A 545 -2.89 -17.07 14.93
C LEU A 545 -1.38 -17.30 14.85
N ALA A 546 -0.93 -18.50 14.47
CA ALA A 546 0.50 -18.79 14.29
C ALA A 546 1.12 -17.94 13.17
N ILE A 547 0.43 -17.82 12.03
CA ILE A 547 0.87 -16.95 10.91
C ILE A 547 0.94 -15.48 11.37
N ALA A 548 -0.12 -14.99 12.02
CA ALA A 548 -0.21 -13.61 12.48
C ALA A 548 0.87 -13.29 13.53
N SER A 549 1.12 -14.20 14.50
CA SER A 549 2.21 -14.10 15.47
C SER A 549 3.57 -14.02 14.77
N ALA A 550 3.86 -14.95 13.84
CA ALA A 550 5.12 -14.94 13.11
C ALA A 550 5.32 -13.64 12.31
N ILE A 551 4.25 -13.07 11.70
CA ILE A 551 4.35 -11.78 11.02
C ILE A 551 4.58 -10.64 12.02
N ALA A 552 3.87 -10.60 13.15
CA ALA A 552 4.07 -9.61 14.22
C ALA A 552 5.49 -9.67 14.79
N ASP A 553 6.04 -10.88 14.91
CA ASP A 553 7.43 -11.14 15.28
C ASP A 553 8.43 -10.56 14.28
N THR A 554 8.06 -10.43 12.99
CA THR A 554 8.87 -9.69 11.98
C THR A 554 8.65 -8.18 11.96
N ILE A 555 7.82 -7.61 12.84
CA ILE A 555 7.55 -6.17 12.89
C ILE A 555 8.23 -5.52 14.08
N ARG A 556 9.08 -4.52 13.83
CA ARG A 556 9.60 -3.61 14.85
C ARG A 556 8.46 -2.70 15.28
N ASP A 557 8.20 -2.72 16.57
CA ASP A 557 7.49 -1.64 17.25
C ASP A 557 8.53 -0.88 18.07
N GLU A 558 8.37 0.44 18.18
CA GLU A 558 9.10 1.23 19.15
C GLU A 558 8.13 1.37 20.31
N ASP A 559 8.40 0.75 21.48
CA ASP A 559 7.43 0.56 22.59
C ASP A 559 6.92 1.86 23.27
N GLU A 560 7.04 3.01 22.59
CA GLU A 560 6.48 4.28 22.98
C GLU A 560 4.94 4.25 22.91
N THR A 561 4.27 4.38 24.06
CA THR A 561 2.83 4.65 24.16
C THR A 561 2.44 5.82 23.26
N MET A 562 1.27 5.76 22.61
CA MET A 562 0.79 6.87 21.79
C MET A 562 0.80 8.16 22.61
N TRP A 563 1.53 9.18 22.15
CA TRP A 563 1.69 10.44 22.90
C TRP A 563 0.34 11.04 23.31
N ALA A 564 -0.68 10.92 22.45
CA ALA A 564 -2.02 11.41 22.71
C ALA A 564 -2.73 10.62 23.82
N GLU A 565 -2.49 9.31 23.94
CA GLU A 565 -3.07 8.48 25.00
C GLU A 565 -2.58 8.89 26.39
N ALA A 566 -1.30 9.28 26.49
CA ALA A 566 -0.66 9.77 27.71
C ALA A 566 -1.06 11.22 28.07
N LEU A 567 -1.28 12.10 27.08
CA LEU A 567 -1.66 13.50 27.31
C LEU A 567 -3.17 13.69 27.53
N LEU A 568 -4.02 12.94 26.84
CA LEU A 568 -5.46 12.91 27.09
C LEU A 568 -5.74 12.40 28.51
N PRO A 569 -6.67 12.99 29.28
CA PRO A 569 -7.06 12.48 30.59
C PRO A 569 -7.56 11.03 30.56
N ALA A 570 -7.23 10.25 31.58
CA ALA A 570 -7.83 8.92 31.80
C ALA A 570 -9.12 9.00 32.64
N GLU A 571 -9.28 10.07 33.42
CA GLU A 571 -10.48 10.37 34.20
C GLU A 571 -11.67 10.63 33.26
N ASP A 572 -12.82 10.06 33.58
CA ASP A 572 -14.08 10.10 32.81
C ASP A 572 -14.01 9.59 31.36
N ARG A 573 -12.87 9.06 30.89
CA ARG A 573 -12.74 8.52 29.53
C ARG A 573 -13.55 7.23 29.39
N VAL A 574 -14.41 7.17 28.37
CA VAL A 574 -15.12 5.94 28.01
C VAL A 574 -14.07 4.89 27.56
N PRO A 575 -14.08 3.65 28.11
CA PRO A 575 -13.15 2.61 27.71
C PRO A 575 -13.18 2.36 26.20
N ASN A 576 -12.00 2.08 25.61
CA ASN A 576 -11.82 1.77 24.19
C ASN A 576 -12.35 2.84 23.20
N SER A 577 -12.52 4.10 23.65
CA SER A 577 -13.02 5.21 22.82
C SER A 577 -11.93 6.08 22.17
N LEU A 578 -10.65 5.84 22.48
CA LEU A 578 -9.55 6.52 21.80
C LEU A 578 -9.62 6.18 20.30
N SER A 579 -9.58 7.20 19.45
CA SER A 579 -9.54 7.06 18.00
C SER A 579 -8.69 8.14 17.36
N TYR A 580 -8.39 7.96 16.08
CA TYR A 580 -7.51 8.82 15.31
C TYR A 580 -8.14 9.15 13.95
N ARG A 581 -7.94 10.39 13.49
CA ARG A 581 -8.38 10.93 12.21
C ARG A 581 -7.19 11.57 11.52
N ALA A 582 -6.67 10.90 10.49
CA ALA A 582 -5.56 11.45 9.71
C ALA A 582 -5.96 12.72 8.92
N SER A 583 -7.22 12.87 8.52
CA SER A 583 -7.73 14.07 7.85
C SER A 583 -9.18 14.40 8.24
N GLY A 584 -9.62 15.63 8.01
CA GLY A 584 -11.01 16.07 8.19
C GLY A 584 -11.45 16.23 9.66
N GLY A 585 -10.53 16.49 10.58
CA GLY A 585 -10.83 16.68 11.99
C GLY A 585 -11.89 17.76 12.24
N LEU A 586 -12.87 17.47 13.10
CA LEU A 586 -14.01 18.35 13.40
C LEU A 586 -14.81 18.81 12.15
N GLY A 587 -14.73 18.08 11.04
CA GLY A 587 -15.36 18.45 9.76
C GLY A 587 -14.54 19.44 8.91
N PHE A 588 -13.36 19.84 9.35
CA PHE A 588 -12.49 20.77 8.64
C PHE A 588 -11.33 20.03 7.96
N GLY A 589 -11.23 20.16 6.64
CA GLY A 589 -10.20 19.47 5.84
C GLY A 589 -8.76 19.86 6.18
N PHE A 590 -8.54 21.05 6.77
CA PHE A 590 -7.23 21.52 7.22
C PHE A 590 -6.79 21.00 8.60
N ILE A 591 -7.67 20.24 9.29
CA ILE A 591 -7.33 19.59 10.56
C ILE A 591 -6.96 18.15 10.26
N GLU A 592 -5.65 17.88 10.29
CA GLU A 592 -5.04 16.58 10.03
C GLU A 592 -4.48 15.98 11.32
N GLN A 593 -4.26 14.66 11.31
CA GLN A 593 -3.58 13.90 12.37
C GLN A 593 -4.15 14.10 13.79
N MET A 594 -5.47 14.19 13.91
CA MET A 594 -6.20 14.45 15.14
C MET A 594 -6.49 13.17 15.91
N PHE A 595 -6.06 13.11 17.17
CA PHE A 595 -6.54 12.10 18.13
C PHE A 595 -7.76 12.64 18.88
N LEU A 596 -8.70 11.75 19.20
CA LEU A 596 -9.86 12.07 20.02
C LEU A 596 -10.23 10.88 20.93
N ALA A 597 -10.93 11.16 22.02
CA ALA A 597 -11.56 10.13 22.85
C ALA A 597 -12.90 10.63 23.41
N ASN A 598 -13.81 9.69 23.70
CA ASN A 598 -15.11 10.00 24.28
C ASN A 598 -15.03 9.99 25.80
N TYR A 599 -15.79 10.86 26.45
CA TYR A 599 -15.86 10.99 27.90
C TYR A 599 -17.31 11.12 28.34
N GLU A 600 -17.58 10.72 29.58
CA GLU A 600 -18.88 10.92 30.21
C GLU A 600 -18.69 11.41 31.66
N THR A 601 -19.22 12.59 31.97
CA THR A 601 -19.22 13.13 33.34
C THR A 601 -20.66 13.41 33.75
N GLY A 602 -21.15 12.73 34.78
CA GLY A 602 -22.50 12.98 35.33
C GLY A 602 -23.66 12.68 34.37
N GLY A 603 -23.46 11.79 33.38
CA GLY A 603 -24.43 11.48 32.33
C GLY A 603 -24.41 12.44 31.13
N LEU A 604 -23.45 13.38 31.08
CA LEU A 604 -23.19 14.24 29.92
C LEU A 604 -21.98 13.70 29.14
N GLY A 605 -22.21 13.38 27.88
CA GLY A 605 -21.15 12.98 26.94
C GLY A 605 -20.41 14.20 26.37
N TYR A 606 -19.13 14.01 26.05
CA TYR A 606 -18.33 14.95 25.26
C TYR A 606 -17.10 14.24 24.67
N GLN A 607 -16.49 14.86 23.65
CA GLN A 607 -15.21 14.42 23.09
C GLN A 607 -14.08 15.36 23.52
N MET A 608 -12.91 14.82 23.86
CA MET A 608 -11.66 15.61 23.89
C MET A 608 -10.81 15.26 22.67
N TYR A 609 -10.12 16.26 22.10
CA TYR A 609 -9.23 16.06 20.96
C TYR A 609 -7.88 16.78 21.11
N LEU A 610 -6.85 16.25 20.43
CA LEU A 610 -5.51 16.81 20.33
C LEU A 610 -4.93 16.61 18.91
N VAL A 611 -4.26 17.64 18.42
CA VAL A 611 -3.35 17.64 17.27
C VAL A 611 -1.99 18.13 17.75
N ARG A 612 -0.90 17.50 17.29
CA ARG A 612 0.47 17.93 17.54
C ARG A 612 1.08 18.44 16.25
N THR A 613 1.52 19.68 16.23
CA THR A 613 2.17 20.32 15.07
C THR A 613 3.69 20.23 15.15
N GLY A 614 4.41 20.64 14.09
CA GLY A 614 5.87 20.70 14.08
C GLY A 614 6.44 21.85 14.92
N SER A 615 5.66 22.91 15.14
CA SER A 615 6.05 24.08 15.94
C SER A 615 4.87 24.75 16.65
N ALA A 616 5.16 25.55 17.68
CA ALA A 616 4.14 26.30 18.42
C ALA A 616 3.49 27.43 17.59
N ASP A 617 4.18 27.91 16.55
CA ASP A 617 3.62 28.88 15.60
C ASP A 617 2.63 28.21 14.64
N GLU A 618 2.89 26.96 14.21
CA GLU A 618 1.90 26.15 13.48
C GLU A 618 0.66 25.85 14.31
N ALA A 619 0.80 25.51 15.60
CA ALA A 619 -0.34 25.29 16.49
C ALA A 619 -1.21 26.55 16.64
N ARG A 620 -0.56 27.73 16.75
CA ARG A 620 -1.24 29.03 16.79
C ARG A 620 -1.96 29.34 15.48
N GLU A 621 -1.34 29.04 14.34
CA GLU A 621 -1.93 29.28 13.02
C GLU A 621 -3.10 28.31 12.74
N LEU A 622 -2.99 27.03 13.12
CA LEU A 622 -4.08 26.06 13.04
C LEU A 622 -5.28 26.50 13.90
N PHE A 623 -5.02 26.96 15.14
CA PHE A 623 -6.05 27.54 15.99
C PHE A 623 -6.69 28.79 15.36
N ARG A 624 -5.90 29.67 14.74
CA ARG A 624 -6.40 30.88 14.06
C ARG A 624 -7.32 30.50 12.90
N GLN A 625 -6.95 29.52 12.08
CA GLN A 625 -7.76 29.01 10.98
C GLN A 625 -9.06 28.36 11.47
N TYR A 626 -8.99 27.55 12.53
CA TYR A 626 -10.17 26.97 13.18
C TYR A 626 -11.12 28.05 13.71
N ALA A 627 -10.62 29.03 14.48
CA ALA A 627 -11.44 30.09 15.05
C ALA A 627 -12.10 30.95 13.96
N GLU A 628 -11.37 31.28 12.89
CA GLU A 628 -11.91 32.01 11.73
C GLU A 628 -12.96 31.20 10.97
N ALA A 629 -12.76 29.89 10.78
CA ALA A 629 -13.72 29.01 10.11
C ALA A 629 -14.99 28.83 10.94
N THR A 630 -14.84 28.53 12.24
CA THR A 630 -15.92 28.38 13.22
C THR A 630 -16.78 29.65 13.28
N ALA A 631 -16.18 30.84 13.34
CA ALA A 631 -16.90 32.12 13.39
C ALA A 631 -17.74 32.45 12.14
N ARG A 632 -17.60 31.70 11.04
CA ARG A 632 -18.43 31.84 9.83
C ARG A 632 -19.74 31.04 9.89
N TYR A 633 -19.79 29.99 10.70
CA TYR A 633 -20.89 29.02 10.73
C TYR A 633 -21.55 28.91 12.11
N ASP A 634 -20.76 29.08 13.17
CA ASP A 634 -21.15 28.93 14.57
C ASP A 634 -21.06 30.26 15.32
N LYS A 635 -21.68 30.31 16.50
CA LYS A 635 -21.69 31.50 17.35
C LYS A 635 -20.51 31.45 18.33
N ILE A 636 -19.56 32.38 18.19
CA ILE A 636 -18.52 32.57 19.20
C ILE A 636 -19.13 33.13 20.49
N LEU A 637 -18.93 32.43 21.60
CA LEU A 637 -19.42 32.79 22.94
C LEU A 637 -18.37 33.50 23.79
N ALA A 638 -17.09 33.16 23.61
CA ALA A 638 -15.95 33.80 24.26
C ALA A 638 -14.66 33.55 23.48
N GLU A 639 -13.71 34.48 23.55
CA GLU A 639 -12.31 34.30 23.15
C GLU A 639 -11.45 34.95 24.25
N GLN A 640 -10.40 34.26 24.71
CA GLN A 640 -9.55 34.73 25.79
C GLN A 640 -8.10 34.23 25.69
N GLU A 641 -7.17 35.06 26.15
CA GLU A 641 -5.79 34.66 26.40
C GLU A 641 -5.73 33.72 27.61
N THR A 642 -4.90 32.69 27.54
CA THR A 642 -4.75 31.64 28.56
C THR A 642 -3.27 31.27 28.75
N PRO A 643 -2.88 30.53 29.81
CA PRO A 643 -1.48 30.17 30.02
C PRO A 643 -0.93 29.29 28.87
N GLY A 644 -0.04 29.87 28.06
CA GLY A 644 0.63 29.23 26.93
C GLY A 644 -0.06 29.41 25.56
N GLY A 645 -1.17 30.13 25.47
CA GLY A 645 -1.87 30.38 24.20
C GLY A 645 -3.31 30.87 24.38
N ARG A 646 -4.16 30.77 23.36
CA ARG A 646 -5.56 31.23 23.40
C ARG A 646 -6.55 30.10 23.56
N THR A 647 -7.76 30.45 24.01
CA THR A 647 -8.95 29.58 24.01
C THR A 647 -10.12 30.32 23.37
N VAL A 648 -10.89 29.64 22.52
CA VAL A 648 -12.17 30.09 21.95
C VAL A 648 -13.28 29.12 22.34
N VAL A 649 -14.46 29.66 22.62
CA VAL A 649 -15.68 28.91 22.96
C VAL A 649 -16.73 29.23 21.90
N SER A 650 -17.31 28.20 21.29
CA SER A 650 -18.35 28.28 20.26
C SER A 650 -19.61 27.52 20.65
N ASP A 651 -20.73 27.90 20.03
CA ASP A 651 -22.04 27.29 20.14
C ASP A 651 -22.57 27.02 18.73
N SER A 652 -22.74 25.73 18.43
CA SER A 652 -23.36 25.23 17.21
C SER A 652 -24.67 24.55 17.58
N LEU A 653 -25.79 25.27 17.42
CA LEU A 653 -27.15 24.78 17.67
C LEU A 653 -27.38 24.22 19.10
N GLY A 654 -26.68 24.74 20.10
CA GLY A 654 -26.74 24.28 21.50
C GLY A 654 -25.61 23.32 21.90
N VAL A 655 -24.82 22.82 20.93
CA VAL A 655 -23.63 22.01 21.19
C VAL A 655 -22.43 22.95 21.36
N ILE A 656 -21.73 22.82 22.49
CA ILE A 656 -20.59 23.67 22.84
C ILE A 656 -19.28 23.06 22.32
N GLY A 657 -18.53 23.87 21.59
CA GLY A 657 -17.14 23.62 21.24
C GLY A 657 -16.22 24.51 22.09
N VAL A 658 -15.09 23.95 22.54
CA VAL A 658 -13.99 24.72 23.13
C VAL A 658 -12.71 24.30 22.44
N ALA A 659 -11.99 25.23 21.85
CA ALA A 659 -10.69 24.98 21.24
C ALA A 659 -9.62 25.86 21.87
N PHE A 660 -8.38 25.40 21.89
CA PHE A 660 -7.22 26.14 22.36
C PHE A 660 -5.96 25.77 21.57
N HIS A 661 -4.90 26.56 21.73
CA HIS A 661 -3.54 26.13 21.43
C HIS A 661 -2.61 26.34 22.63
N ARG A 662 -1.56 25.51 22.75
CA ARG A 662 -0.52 25.63 23.79
C ARG A 662 0.71 24.82 23.39
N GLY A 663 1.89 25.44 23.45
CA GLY A 663 3.11 24.83 22.90
C GLY A 663 2.88 24.37 21.45
N VAL A 664 3.37 23.18 21.11
CA VAL A 664 3.16 22.50 19.82
C VAL A 664 1.78 21.82 19.65
N TYR A 665 0.77 22.17 20.46
CA TYR A 665 -0.53 21.49 20.45
C TYR A 665 -1.70 22.42 20.12
N PHE A 666 -2.60 21.93 19.27
CA PHE A 666 -3.98 22.39 19.11
C PHE A 666 -4.91 21.34 19.72
N GLY A 667 -5.94 21.75 20.46
CA GLY A 667 -6.78 20.79 21.17
C GLY A 667 -8.03 21.41 21.76
N GLY A 668 -8.87 20.58 22.38
CA GLY A 668 -10.13 21.07 22.91
C GLY A 668 -11.15 20.03 23.33
N VAL A 669 -12.38 20.50 23.51
CA VAL A 669 -13.59 19.73 23.76
C VAL A 669 -14.59 20.00 22.63
N ALA A 670 -15.30 18.95 22.20
CA ALA A 670 -16.39 19.02 21.23
C ALA A 670 -17.57 18.15 21.70
N GLU A 671 -18.72 18.28 21.02
CA GLU A 671 -19.93 17.46 21.27
C GLU A 671 -20.44 17.50 22.72
N CYS A 672 -20.35 18.66 23.40
CA CYS A 672 -20.78 18.83 24.79
C CYS A 672 -22.00 19.76 24.90
N ASP A 673 -23.10 19.28 25.47
CA ASP A 673 -24.33 20.09 25.65
C ASP A 673 -24.26 21.06 26.85
N ASP A 674 -23.21 20.98 27.68
CA ASP A 674 -23.00 21.86 28.83
C ASP A 674 -21.72 22.70 28.70
N ARG A 675 -21.89 24.02 28.83
CA ARG A 675 -20.81 24.99 28.64
C ARG A 675 -19.79 25.00 29.78
N GLU A 676 -20.25 24.93 31.03
CA GLU A 676 -19.35 25.00 32.19
C GLU A 676 -18.48 23.75 32.26
N LEU A 677 -19.07 22.58 31.96
CA LEU A 677 -18.35 21.32 31.79
C LEU A 677 -17.33 21.40 30.65
N ALA A 678 -17.73 21.87 29.47
CA ALA A 678 -16.84 21.97 28.31
C ALA A 678 -15.62 22.88 28.58
N GLU A 679 -15.84 24.08 29.14
CA GLU A 679 -14.76 25.01 29.50
C GLU A 679 -13.84 24.43 30.58
N ALA A 680 -14.39 23.80 31.63
CA ALA A 680 -13.62 23.19 32.70
C ALA A 680 -12.78 22.00 32.19
N LYS A 681 -13.36 21.12 31.38
CA LYS A 681 -12.69 19.93 30.84
C LYS A 681 -11.62 20.31 29.80
N ALA A 682 -11.86 21.32 28.97
CA ALA A 682 -10.85 21.88 28.07
C ALA A 682 -9.68 22.52 28.84
N ALA A 683 -9.94 23.21 29.94
CA ALA A 683 -8.90 23.76 30.81
C ALA A 683 -8.03 22.65 31.45
N VAL A 684 -8.66 21.57 31.95
CA VAL A 684 -7.93 20.39 32.48
C VAL A 684 -7.04 19.75 31.42
N LEU A 685 -7.52 19.63 30.18
CA LEU A 685 -6.71 19.12 29.06
C LEU A 685 -5.55 20.06 28.75
N ARG A 686 -5.81 21.36 28.52
CA ARG A 686 -4.79 22.38 28.23
C ARG A 686 -3.69 22.39 29.30
N ASP A 687 -4.06 22.36 30.57
CA ASP A 687 -3.10 22.56 31.66
C ASP A 687 -2.20 21.35 31.93
N ARG A 688 -2.55 20.16 31.40
CA ARG A 688 -1.67 18.98 31.33
C ARG A 688 -0.58 19.08 30.24
N LEU A 689 -0.75 19.93 29.24
CA LEU A 689 0.16 19.99 28.09
C LEU A 689 1.45 20.77 28.43
N PRO A 690 2.60 20.36 27.86
CA PRO A 690 3.83 21.17 27.87
C PRO A 690 3.57 22.60 27.38
N ALA A 691 4.32 23.56 27.91
CA ALA A 691 4.24 24.97 27.50
C ALA A 691 5.22 25.33 26.36
N GLU A 692 6.24 24.49 26.15
CA GLU A 692 7.26 24.55 25.10
C GLU A 692 7.03 23.41 24.10
#